data_AF-A0A539ECG1-F1
#
_entry.id   AF-A0A539ECG1-F1
#
_cell.length_a   1.000
_cell.length_b   1.000
_cell.length_c   1.000
_cell.angle_alpha   90.00
_cell.angle_beta   90.00
_cell.angle_gamma   90.00
#
_symmetry.space_group_name_H-M   'P 1'
#
loop_
_entity.id
_entity.type
_entity.pdbx_description
1 polymer ?
#
loop_
_entity_poly.entity_id
_entity_poly.type
_entity_poly.pdbx_seq_one_letter_code
_entity_poly.pdbx_strand_id
1 'polypeptide(L)'
;MRTRSSIVASALVLLTLAGSTVAPVAPDPAPARRDSPSICTGSIGVPIQVSLETVESALTTGGTVIVNGRIETTADLASIDMEPTARGPVQLLNPGKSPLVPTLDVNGGVNFELPIVLNGTEPSEVTVAVEARNAADGSLWTRNETIAFYNHDGRWYAGAGTILQLQIRAIEDDYNAGRLTEEAAREATTLLLTVPAEVNHAPISRPIRSAEEQALVDALALVPEGVTPPKGLPGVLGSCITISGNVQWRDENNNAHPAFGLNVQIWDEDLVFDEFVDVVATDTNGDYYIEVDGDDGIGAGDRDVYVRIISANSAVSIEPAGIFTSPYQWESGVYDESPCGTMITESVIFVNTDPTPSMNLCEAQTWVAAYVADRLNGGTFLGQIVCEWPGSTTSANYDGSDINLRPGDRWDWDVANHEYGHYVQDVFNTEDNPGGPHNIGDCVSDVHNSKSEGIRLAWGEGWPTYNGTLAQTWYNLASKNIPRVGDINYADSGESNFNYGLDTQDGNGIGEDNEVAVQRILWDWYDGVADGRDNISLSDQFLFNQINPADPTSFSAAWSAIRAGLSDANLLGAAEVLTDHFVGPAINSPAENAIVSPSNNNNLSWTRGAGCSSVYDGDGFTIRFFRASNSAPLLS
;
A
#
# COMPACT_ATOMS: atom_id res chain seq x y z
N MET A 1 -18.30 43.14 24.16
CA MET A 1 -16.88 43.50 24.40
C MET A 1 -16.32 42.63 25.53
N ARG A 2 -15.65 41.54 25.16
CA ARG A 2 -14.45 40.93 25.78
C ARG A 2 -14.30 39.54 25.16
N THR A 3 -13.42 39.49 24.19
CA THR A 3 -12.89 38.32 23.49
C THR A 3 -12.05 37.49 24.45
N ARG A 4 -12.16 36.15 24.35
CA ARG A 4 -11.08 35.23 24.74
C ARG A 4 -11.03 34.11 23.71
N SER A 5 -9.99 34.16 22.89
CA SER A 5 -9.49 33.07 22.07
C SER A 5 -9.02 31.93 22.97
N SER A 6 -9.39 30.70 22.64
CA SER A 6 -8.75 29.48 23.15
C SER A 6 -7.96 28.86 22.00
N ILE A 7 -6.64 28.96 22.11
CA ILE A 7 -5.68 28.16 21.33
C ILE A 7 -5.76 26.74 21.89
N VAL A 8 -6.12 25.77 21.06
CA VAL A 8 -6.00 24.35 21.38
C VAL A 8 -4.61 23.93 20.89
N ALA A 9 -3.74 23.57 21.83
CA ALA A 9 -2.45 22.95 21.55
C ALA A 9 -2.65 21.43 21.52
N SER A 10 -2.29 20.80 20.41
CA SER A 10 -2.21 19.35 20.28
C SER A 10 -1.13 18.81 21.21
N ALA A 11 -1.49 17.88 22.09
CA ALA A 11 -0.56 17.22 22.99
C ALA A 11 0.04 16.00 22.29
N LEU A 12 1.33 16.06 22.00
CA LEU A 12 2.15 14.92 21.62
C LEU A 12 2.42 14.07 22.87
N VAL A 13 2.13 12.76 22.82
CA VAL A 13 2.35 11.82 23.92
C VAL A 13 3.86 11.62 24.10
N LEU A 14 4.41 12.11 25.21
CA LEU A 14 5.77 11.81 25.65
C LEU A 14 5.82 10.43 26.32
N LEU A 15 6.58 9.48 25.76
CA LEU A 15 6.98 8.26 26.45
C LEU A 15 8.44 8.38 26.93
N THR A 16 8.65 8.24 28.24
CA THR A 16 9.98 8.17 28.85
C THR A 16 10.56 6.76 28.68
N LEU A 17 11.60 6.62 27.84
CA LEU A 17 12.46 5.43 27.78
C LEU A 17 13.33 5.33 29.04
N ALA A 18 13.00 4.44 29.95
CA ALA A 18 13.91 3.99 30.99
C ALA A 18 14.89 2.98 30.38
N GLY A 19 16.08 3.45 30.00
CA GLY A 19 17.13 2.64 29.39
C GLY A 19 17.64 1.52 30.31
N SER A 20 17.35 0.27 29.94
CA SER A 20 18.22 -0.86 30.26
C SER A 20 19.27 -0.96 29.15
N THR A 21 20.53 -0.72 29.49
CA THR A 21 21.67 -0.88 28.58
C THR A 21 21.89 -2.37 28.27
N VAL A 22 21.21 -2.87 27.25
CA VAL A 22 21.64 -4.08 26.55
C VAL A 22 22.58 -3.62 25.45
N ALA A 23 23.78 -4.21 25.38
CA ALA A 23 24.74 -3.89 24.33
C ALA A 23 24.09 -4.11 22.95
N PRO A 24 24.28 -3.21 21.98
CA PRO A 24 23.75 -3.40 20.63
C PRO A 24 24.33 -4.70 20.08
N VAL A 25 23.45 -5.66 19.81
CA VAL A 25 23.77 -6.79 18.95
C VAL A 25 24.04 -6.18 17.58
N ALA A 26 25.21 -6.49 17.00
CA ALA A 26 25.50 -6.04 15.65
C ALA A 26 24.35 -6.50 14.73
N PRO A 27 23.82 -5.63 13.85
CA PRO A 27 22.81 -6.07 12.90
C PRO A 27 23.38 -7.26 12.14
N ASP A 28 22.64 -8.37 12.13
CA ASP A 28 22.96 -9.46 11.22
C ASP A 28 22.96 -8.86 9.79
N PRO A 29 23.93 -9.23 8.94
CA PRO A 29 23.87 -8.85 7.55
C PRO A 29 22.52 -9.29 6.99
N ALA A 30 21.86 -8.39 6.24
CA ALA A 30 20.58 -8.67 5.60
C ALA A 30 20.63 -10.08 4.98
N PRO A 31 19.68 -10.97 5.33
CA PRO A 31 19.71 -12.34 4.82
C PRO A 31 19.78 -12.29 3.29
N ALA A 32 20.64 -13.12 2.71
CA ALA A 32 20.73 -13.24 1.27
C ALA A 32 19.34 -13.55 0.70
N ARG A 33 18.90 -12.79 -0.31
CA ARG A 33 17.64 -12.94 -1.05
C ARG A 33 17.39 -14.43 -1.31
N ARG A 34 16.40 -15.00 -0.61
CA ARG A 34 15.94 -16.37 -0.84
C ARG A 34 15.12 -16.37 -2.13
N ASP A 35 15.15 -17.49 -2.85
CA ASP A 35 14.09 -17.77 -3.82
C ASP A 35 12.78 -17.83 -3.02
N SER A 36 11.96 -16.79 -3.11
CA SER A 36 10.80 -16.65 -2.24
C SER A 36 9.73 -17.67 -2.65
N PRO A 37 9.29 -18.56 -1.75
CA PRO A 37 8.08 -19.37 -1.97
C PRO A 37 6.81 -18.50 -1.96
N SER A 38 6.92 -17.23 -1.55
CA SER A 38 5.86 -16.28 -1.29
C SER A 38 5.54 -15.43 -2.51
N ILE A 39 4.87 -16.05 -3.48
CA ILE A 39 4.30 -15.33 -4.61
C ILE A 39 2.79 -15.28 -4.37
N CYS A 40 2.28 -14.14 -3.92
CA CYS A 40 0.86 -13.88 -4.01
C CYS A 40 0.58 -13.27 -5.39
N THR A 41 -0.12 -13.98 -6.27
CA THR A 41 -0.61 -13.41 -7.54
C THR A 41 -2.09 -13.04 -7.49
N GLY A 42 -2.71 -13.18 -6.32
CA GLY A 42 -4.10 -12.78 -6.08
C GLY A 42 -4.19 -11.33 -5.62
N SER A 43 -5.39 -10.77 -5.66
CA SER A 43 -5.68 -9.45 -5.10
C SER A 43 -7.03 -9.50 -4.42
N ILE A 44 -7.18 -8.85 -3.27
CA ILE A 44 -8.47 -8.66 -2.61
C ILE A 44 -9.39 -7.87 -3.56
N GLY A 45 -10.58 -8.40 -3.83
CA GLY A 45 -11.51 -7.77 -4.76
C GLY A 45 -12.95 -8.23 -4.59
N VAL A 46 -13.83 -7.61 -5.37
CA VAL A 46 -15.20 -8.09 -5.54
C VAL A 46 -15.25 -9.29 -6.49
N PRO A 47 -16.25 -10.19 -6.39
CA PRO A 47 -16.40 -11.40 -7.23
C PRO A 47 -16.68 -11.18 -8.73
N ILE A 48 -16.23 -10.07 -9.32
CA ILE A 48 -16.44 -9.70 -10.72
C ILE A 48 -15.08 -9.33 -11.30
N GLN A 49 -14.78 -9.82 -12.49
CA GLN A 49 -13.63 -9.39 -13.28
C GLN A 49 -14.10 -8.74 -14.58
N VAL A 50 -13.42 -7.67 -14.99
CA VAL A 50 -13.69 -6.95 -16.24
C VAL A 50 -12.39 -6.87 -17.00
N SER A 51 -12.41 -7.23 -18.29
CA SER A 51 -11.25 -7.06 -19.17
C SER A 51 -11.67 -6.31 -20.43
N LEU A 52 -10.83 -5.37 -20.87
CA LEU A 52 -11.04 -4.58 -22.09
C LEU A 52 -9.89 -4.80 -23.07
N GLU A 53 -10.22 -5.03 -24.33
CA GLU A 53 -9.23 -5.19 -25.39
C GLU A 53 -9.70 -4.58 -26.71
N THR A 54 -8.75 -4.26 -27.57
CA THR A 54 -9.01 -3.86 -28.95
C THR A 54 -7.87 -4.29 -29.86
N VAL A 55 -8.07 -4.21 -31.17
CA VAL A 55 -7.06 -4.56 -32.16
C VAL A 55 -6.35 -3.30 -32.61
N GLU A 56 -5.10 -3.11 -32.19
CA GLU A 56 -4.29 -1.92 -32.51
C GLU A 56 -4.22 -1.62 -34.02
N SER A 57 -4.13 -2.66 -34.86
CA SER A 57 -4.08 -2.52 -36.32
C SER A 57 -5.40 -2.03 -36.96
N ALA A 58 -6.51 -2.03 -36.21
CA ALA A 58 -7.79 -1.50 -36.65
C ALA A 58 -7.99 -0.02 -36.25
N LEU A 59 -7.11 0.53 -35.41
CA LEU A 59 -7.25 1.89 -34.89
C LEU A 59 -6.94 2.92 -35.98
N THR A 60 -7.89 3.83 -36.21
CA THR A 60 -7.75 4.92 -37.18
C THR A 60 -8.50 6.17 -36.70
N THR A 61 -7.94 7.35 -36.92
CA THR A 61 -8.61 8.62 -36.59
C THR A 61 -9.85 8.80 -37.47
N GLY A 62 -10.99 9.11 -36.83
CA GLY A 62 -12.31 9.26 -37.44
C GLY A 62 -12.98 7.93 -37.81
N GLY A 63 -12.30 6.80 -37.64
CA GLY A 63 -12.86 5.47 -37.83
C GLY A 63 -13.63 4.98 -36.61
N THR A 64 -14.61 4.11 -36.84
CA THR A 64 -15.25 3.36 -35.76
C THR A 64 -14.34 2.20 -35.34
N VAL A 65 -14.03 2.15 -34.05
CA VAL A 65 -13.26 1.09 -33.40
C VAL A 65 -14.20 0.31 -32.48
N ILE A 66 -14.01 -1.00 -32.39
CA ILE A 66 -14.71 -1.84 -31.42
C ILE A 66 -13.75 -2.14 -30.27
N VAL A 67 -14.14 -1.72 -29.07
CA VAL A 67 -13.54 -2.23 -27.83
C VAL A 67 -14.34 -3.46 -27.43
N ASN A 68 -13.68 -4.61 -27.35
CA ASN A 68 -14.28 -5.84 -26.85
C ASN A 68 -14.09 -5.87 -25.34
N GLY A 69 -15.16 -6.18 -24.62
CA GLY A 69 -15.10 -6.38 -23.19
C GLY A 69 -15.60 -7.76 -22.80
N ARG A 70 -15.06 -8.28 -21.70
CA ARG A 70 -15.51 -9.52 -21.08
C ARG A 70 -15.70 -9.29 -19.59
N ILE A 71 -16.81 -9.79 -19.06
CA ILE A 71 -17.09 -9.82 -17.63
C ILE A 71 -17.14 -11.28 -17.20
N GLU A 72 -16.45 -11.61 -16.11
CA GLU A 72 -16.47 -12.92 -15.46
C GLU A 72 -16.87 -12.76 -13.99
N THR A 73 -17.42 -13.82 -13.40
CA THR A 73 -17.86 -13.81 -11.99
C THR A 73 -17.51 -15.10 -11.28
N THR A 74 -17.15 -15.01 -10.00
CA THR A 74 -16.98 -16.16 -9.09
C THR A 74 -18.19 -16.36 -8.17
N ALA A 75 -19.25 -15.57 -8.35
CA ALA A 75 -20.51 -15.68 -7.63
C ALA A 75 -21.73 -15.59 -8.55
N ASP A 76 -22.89 -16.05 -8.08
CA ASP A 76 -24.16 -15.88 -8.78
C ASP A 76 -24.61 -14.41 -8.73
N LEU A 77 -24.91 -13.83 -9.89
CA LEU A 77 -25.32 -12.43 -10.05
C LEU A 77 -26.79 -12.32 -10.48
N ALA A 78 -27.53 -11.44 -9.81
CA ALA A 78 -28.95 -11.13 -10.06
C ALA A 78 -29.18 -9.95 -11.03
N SER A 79 -28.12 -9.22 -11.39
CA SER A 79 -28.14 -8.21 -12.46
C SER A 79 -26.72 -7.76 -12.77
N ILE A 80 -26.44 -7.37 -14.01
CA ILE A 80 -25.20 -6.71 -14.41
C ILE A 80 -25.54 -5.51 -15.30
N ASP A 81 -25.15 -4.32 -14.86
CA ASP A 81 -25.21 -3.08 -15.61
C ASP A 81 -23.79 -2.61 -15.95
N MET A 82 -23.63 -1.96 -17.10
CA MET A 82 -22.38 -1.31 -17.50
C MET A 82 -22.62 0.17 -17.81
N GLU A 83 -21.66 1.03 -17.48
CA GLU A 83 -21.67 2.44 -17.83
C GLU A 83 -20.29 2.85 -18.38
N PRO A 84 -20.17 3.06 -19.70
CA PRO A 84 -18.93 3.54 -20.29
C PRO A 84 -18.81 5.07 -20.17
N THR A 85 -17.61 5.54 -19.85
CA THR A 85 -17.20 6.94 -19.85
C THR A 85 -15.94 7.12 -20.71
N ALA A 86 -15.68 8.36 -21.14
CA ALA A 86 -14.63 8.68 -22.10
C ALA A 86 -13.90 9.97 -21.71
N ARG A 87 -12.57 9.99 -21.90
CA ARG A 87 -11.69 11.14 -21.71
C ARG A 87 -10.77 11.32 -22.92
N GLY A 88 -10.49 12.57 -23.31
CA GLY A 88 -9.73 12.89 -24.52
C GLY A 88 -10.61 12.91 -25.78
N PRO A 89 -10.01 13.03 -26.98
CA PRO A 89 -10.75 13.07 -28.24
C PRO A 89 -11.28 11.69 -28.67
N VAL A 90 -12.08 11.05 -27.83
CA VAL A 90 -12.79 9.80 -28.12
C VAL A 90 -14.29 9.98 -27.89
N GLN A 91 -15.10 9.43 -28.78
CA GLN A 91 -16.56 9.46 -28.71
C GLN A 91 -17.12 8.06 -28.49
N LEU A 92 -17.93 7.90 -27.45
CA LEU A 92 -18.76 6.71 -27.25
C LEU A 92 -19.96 6.77 -28.21
N LEU A 93 -20.21 5.70 -28.97
CA LEU A 93 -21.38 5.62 -29.83
C LEU A 93 -22.64 5.16 -29.07
N ASN A 94 -22.45 4.44 -27.96
CA ASN A 94 -23.51 4.02 -27.03
C ASN A 94 -23.19 4.54 -25.61
N PRO A 95 -23.37 5.85 -25.34
CA PRO A 95 -23.11 6.41 -24.02
C PRO A 95 -24.22 6.04 -23.02
N GLY A 96 -23.83 5.96 -21.74
CA GLY A 96 -24.74 5.83 -20.61
C GLY A 96 -24.98 4.40 -20.13
N LYS A 97 -25.50 4.30 -18.91
CA LYS A 97 -25.76 3.03 -18.23
C LYS A 97 -26.72 2.13 -19.00
N SER A 98 -26.33 0.88 -19.20
CA SER A 98 -27.08 -0.12 -19.96
C SER A 98 -27.02 -1.49 -19.26
N PRO A 99 -28.14 -2.23 -19.16
CA PRO A 99 -28.12 -3.60 -18.65
C PRO A 99 -27.46 -4.53 -19.68
N LEU A 100 -26.58 -5.41 -19.21
CA LEU A 100 -25.92 -6.43 -20.04
C LEU A 100 -26.70 -7.74 -20.04
N VAL A 101 -26.88 -8.31 -18.85
CA VAL A 101 -27.62 -9.56 -18.66
C VAL A 101 -28.44 -9.50 -17.37
N PRO A 102 -29.62 -10.16 -17.34
CA PRO A 102 -30.45 -10.19 -16.15
C PRO A 102 -29.87 -11.06 -15.04
N THR A 103 -29.10 -12.10 -15.36
CA THR A 103 -28.42 -12.97 -14.39
C THR A 103 -27.13 -13.50 -15.00
N LEU A 104 -26.15 -13.86 -14.15
CA LEU A 104 -24.96 -14.58 -14.55
C LEU A 104 -24.62 -15.60 -13.45
N ASP A 105 -24.53 -16.88 -13.82
CA ASP A 105 -24.21 -17.94 -12.87
C ASP A 105 -22.73 -17.88 -12.47
N VAL A 106 -22.39 -18.45 -11.32
CA VAL A 106 -21.00 -18.64 -10.85
C VAL A 106 -20.11 -19.27 -11.94
N ASN A 107 -18.90 -18.73 -12.12
CA ASN A 107 -17.96 -19.05 -13.21
C ASN A 107 -18.49 -18.74 -14.62
N GLY A 108 -19.60 -18.00 -14.72
CA GLY A 108 -20.14 -17.50 -15.97
C GLY A 108 -19.34 -16.33 -16.53
N GLY A 109 -19.53 -16.04 -17.81
CA GLY A 109 -19.01 -14.82 -18.42
C GLY A 109 -19.89 -14.28 -19.53
N VAL A 110 -19.84 -12.96 -19.73
CA VAL A 110 -20.55 -12.25 -20.79
C VAL A 110 -19.58 -11.37 -21.57
N ASN A 111 -19.65 -11.45 -22.89
CA ASN A 111 -18.92 -10.57 -23.79
C ASN A 111 -19.81 -9.40 -24.20
N PHE A 112 -19.21 -8.22 -24.36
CA PHE A 112 -19.87 -7.05 -24.90
C PHE A 112 -18.98 -6.31 -25.90
N GLU A 113 -19.60 -5.54 -26.79
CA GLU A 113 -18.91 -4.69 -27.75
C GLU A 113 -19.24 -3.23 -27.44
N LEU A 114 -18.20 -2.41 -27.30
CA LEU A 114 -18.30 -0.97 -27.10
C LEU A 114 -17.75 -0.23 -28.32
N PRO A 115 -18.62 0.18 -29.26
CA PRO A 115 -18.19 0.93 -30.44
C PRO A 115 -17.85 2.38 -30.07
N ILE A 116 -16.66 2.83 -30.48
CA ILE A 116 -16.14 4.17 -30.23
C ILE A 116 -15.64 4.82 -31.53
N VAL A 117 -15.39 6.13 -31.50
CA VAL A 117 -14.70 6.87 -32.58
C VAL A 117 -13.55 7.67 -31.97
N LEU A 118 -12.33 7.45 -32.49
CA LEU A 118 -11.15 8.24 -32.12
C LEU A 118 -11.11 9.52 -32.96
N ASN A 119 -11.50 10.66 -32.40
CA ASN A 119 -11.65 11.94 -33.10
C ASN A 119 -10.35 12.75 -33.23
N GLY A 120 -9.23 12.26 -32.69
CA GLY A 120 -7.93 12.91 -32.73
C GLY A 120 -6.77 11.92 -32.63
N THR A 121 -5.57 12.46 -32.51
CA THR A 121 -4.34 11.70 -32.22
C THR A 121 -3.83 11.94 -30.80
N GLU A 122 -4.49 12.80 -30.03
CA GLU A 122 -4.15 13.04 -28.63
C GLU A 122 -4.54 11.81 -27.78
N PRO A 123 -3.83 11.57 -26.66
CA PRO A 123 -4.15 10.48 -25.76
C PRO A 123 -5.62 10.47 -25.33
N SER A 124 -6.21 9.29 -25.29
CA SER A 124 -7.62 9.09 -24.96
C SER A 124 -7.80 7.86 -24.07
N GLU A 125 -8.85 7.86 -23.24
CA GLU A 125 -9.18 6.77 -22.34
C GLU A 125 -10.68 6.47 -22.42
N VAL A 126 -11.02 5.20 -22.31
CA VAL A 126 -12.40 4.73 -22.14
C VAL A 126 -12.45 3.87 -20.87
N THR A 127 -13.31 4.26 -19.93
CA THR A 127 -13.50 3.52 -18.68
C THR A 127 -14.88 2.88 -18.68
N VAL A 128 -14.95 1.60 -18.35
CA VAL A 128 -16.21 0.87 -18.17
C VAL A 128 -16.40 0.60 -16.69
N ALA A 129 -17.42 1.23 -16.10
CA ALA A 129 -17.90 0.89 -14.76
C ALA A 129 -18.95 -0.23 -14.88
N VAL A 130 -18.73 -1.33 -14.18
CA VAL A 130 -19.66 -2.46 -14.07
C VAL A 130 -20.27 -2.44 -12.68
N GLU A 131 -21.59 -2.46 -12.60
CA GLU A 131 -22.32 -2.67 -11.36
C GLU A 131 -23.03 -4.02 -11.44
N ALA A 132 -22.79 -4.92 -10.48
CA ALA A 132 -23.55 -6.15 -10.36
C ALA A 132 -24.17 -6.34 -8.98
N ARG A 133 -25.26 -7.09 -8.93
CA ARG A 133 -25.93 -7.44 -7.68
C ARG A 133 -25.73 -8.90 -7.38
N ASN A 134 -25.26 -9.23 -6.17
CA ASN A 134 -25.17 -10.61 -5.70
C ASN A 134 -26.57 -11.24 -5.64
N ALA A 135 -26.73 -12.45 -6.17
CA ALA A 135 -27.99 -13.17 -6.13
C ALA A 135 -28.36 -13.71 -4.75
N ALA A 136 -27.37 -13.93 -3.87
CA ALA A 136 -27.59 -14.49 -2.54
C ALA A 136 -28.21 -13.47 -1.57
N ASP A 137 -27.70 -12.24 -1.54
CA ASP A 137 -28.05 -11.22 -0.54
C ASP A 137 -28.47 -9.86 -1.14
N GLY A 138 -28.30 -9.65 -2.45
CA GLY A 138 -28.64 -8.40 -3.13
C GLY A 138 -27.61 -7.27 -2.96
N SER A 139 -26.44 -7.55 -2.37
CA SER A 139 -25.33 -6.60 -2.26
C SER A 139 -24.91 -6.07 -3.62
N LEU A 140 -24.49 -4.81 -3.67
CA LEU A 140 -24.03 -4.15 -4.89
C LEU A 140 -22.51 -4.20 -4.92
N TRP A 141 -21.96 -4.70 -6.02
CA TRP A 141 -20.54 -4.72 -6.31
C TRP A 141 -20.26 -3.85 -7.53
N THR A 142 -19.14 -3.14 -7.50
CA THR A 142 -18.73 -2.26 -8.60
C THR A 142 -17.33 -2.63 -9.03
N ARG A 143 -17.06 -2.63 -10.34
CA ARG A 143 -15.71 -2.76 -10.87
C ARG A 143 -15.49 -1.83 -12.04
N ASN A 144 -14.37 -1.12 -12.05
CA ASN A 144 -13.96 -0.22 -13.12
C ASN A 144 -12.79 -0.86 -13.88
N GLU A 145 -12.82 -0.73 -15.21
CA GLU A 145 -11.69 -1.09 -16.06
C GLU A 145 -11.49 -0.01 -17.10
N THR A 146 -10.24 0.38 -17.36
CA THR A 146 -9.89 1.44 -18.30
C THR A 146 -9.03 0.90 -19.42
N ILE A 147 -9.39 1.22 -20.67
CA ILE A 147 -8.53 1.03 -21.84
C ILE A 147 -8.05 2.39 -22.36
N ALA A 148 -6.74 2.53 -22.49
CA ALA A 148 -6.08 3.73 -22.99
C ALA A 148 -5.77 3.59 -24.49
N PHE A 149 -5.64 4.74 -25.16
CA PHE A 149 -5.28 4.86 -26.58
C PHE A 149 -4.24 5.94 -26.75
N TYR A 150 -3.15 5.62 -27.45
CA TYR A 150 -2.06 6.56 -27.71
C TYR A 150 -1.59 6.45 -29.16
N ASN A 151 -1.44 7.58 -29.85
CA ASN A 151 -0.84 7.63 -31.18
C ASN A 151 0.61 8.13 -31.08
N HIS A 152 1.55 7.29 -31.46
CA HIS A 152 2.98 7.60 -31.49
C HIS A 152 3.49 7.50 -32.92
N ASP A 153 3.81 8.65 -33.52
CA ASP A 153 4.30 8.76 -34.90
C ASP A 153 3.43 8.01 -35.93
N GLY A 154 2.11 8.14 -35.80
CA GLY A 154 1.14 7.51 -36.70
C GLY A 154 0.88 6.03 -36.41
N ARG A 155 1.54 5.42 -35.43
CA ARG A 155 1.22 4.09 -34.91
C ARG A 155 0.31 4.20 -33.70
N TRP A 156 -0.69 3.35 -33.65
CA TRP A 156 -1.60 3.30 -32.51
C TRP A 156 -1.19 2.22 -31.52
N TYR A 157 -1.25 2.60 -30.25
CA TYR A 157 -1.11 1.76 -29.09
C TYR A 157 -2.43 1.76 -28.34
N ALA A 158 -2.86 0.60 -27.88
CA ALA A 158 -4.01 0.48 -26.99
C ALA A 158 -3.83 -0.70 -26.04
N GLY A 159 -4.36 -0.56 -24.83
CA GLY A 159 -4.26 -1.58 -23.80
C GLY A 159 -4.97 -1.13 -22.54
N ALA A 160 -5.25 -2.11 -21.67
CA ALA A 160 -5.71 -1.81 -20.31
C ALA A 160 -4.65 -0.97 -19.58
N GLY A 161 -5.09 -0.08 -18.70
CA GLY A 161 -4.21 0.73 -17.85
C GLY A 161 -4.16 2.21 -18.24
N THR A 162 -2.99 2.83 -18.07
CA THR A 162 -2.80 4.29 -18.24
C THR A 162 -2.22 4.67 -19.59
N ILE A 163 -2.43 5.94 -19.97
CA ILE A 163 -1.69 6.57 -21.08
C ILE A 163 -0.17 6.48 -20.87
N LEU A 164 0.31 6.72 -19.64
CA LEU A 164 1.74 6.69 -19.31
C LEU A 164 2.39 5.35 -19.67
N GLN A 165 1.74 4.24 -19.34
CA GLN A 165 2.21 2.90 -19.70
C GLN A 165 2.30 2.70 -21.22
N LEU A 166 1.32 3.19 -21.98
CA LEU A 166 1.36 3.10 -23.44
C LEU A 166 2.48 3.97 -24.03
N GLN A 167 2.78 5.12 -23.43
CA GLN A 167 3.90 5.97 -23.85
C GLN A 167 5.24 5.30 -23.60
N ILE A 168 5.43 4.68 -22.43
CA ILE A 168 6.63 3.89 -22.10
C ILE A 168 6.77 2.72 -23.09
N ARG A 169 5.72 1.92 -23.28
CA ARG A 169 5.71 0.82 -24.25
C ARG A 169 6.08 1.28 -25.68
N ALA A 170 5.63 2.46 -26.10
CA ALA A 170 5.97 2.99 -27.41
C ALA A 170 7.47 3.30 -27.55
N ILE A 171 8.11 3.83 -26.50
CA ILE A 171 9.56 4.06 -26.46
C ILE A 171 10.32 2.73 -26.52
N GLU A 172 9.87 1.73 -25.76
CA GLU A 172 10.49 0.40 -25.75
C GLU A 172 10.39 -0.29 -27.10
N ASP A 173 9.24 -0.22 -27.77
CA ASP A 173 9.06 -0.76 -29.12
C ASP A 173 9.98 -0.07 -30.13
N ASP A 174 10.24 1.23 -29.95
CA ASP A 174 11.15 2.01 -30.78
C ASP A 174 12.61 1.65 -30.56
N TYR A 175 13.01 1.46 -29.30
CA TYR A 175 14.32 0.93 -28.96
C TYR A 175 14.52 -0.48 -29.51
N ASN A 176 13.59 -1.40 -29.24
CA ASN A 176 13.67 -2.80 -29.67
C ASN A 176 13.69 -2.97 -31.20
N ALA A 177 13.05 -2.06 -31.93
CA ALA A 177 13.09 -2.02 -33.39
C ALA A 177 14.29 -1.26 -33.97
N GLY A 178 15.18 -0.73 -33.13
CA GLY A 178 16.35 0.05 -33.54
C GLY A 178 16.03 1.43 -34.11
N ARG A 179 14.86 1.99 -33.80
CA ARG A 179 14.47 3.37 -34.14
C ARG A 179 15.06 4.38 -33.15
N LEU A 180 15.29 3.96 -31.91
CA LEU A 180 16.00 4.74 -30.88
C LEU A 180 17.31 4.06 -30.49
N THR A 181 18.30 4.87 -30.12
CA THR A 181 19.47 4.40 -29.36
C THR A 181 19.07 4.18 -27.90
N GLU A 182 19.87 3.43 -27.13
CA GLU A 182 19.63 3.25 -25.69
C GLU A 182 19.59 4.61 -24.97
N GLU A 183 20.55 5.49 -25.27
CA GLU A 183 20.63 6.85 -24.72
C GLU A 183 19.36 7.66 -25.00
N ALA A 184 18.88 7.66 -26.25
CA ALA A 184 17.67 8.38 -26.62
C ALA A 184 16.40 7.78 -25.99
N ALA A 185 16.36 6.46 -25.79
CA ALA A 185 15.25 5.80 -25.11
C ALA A 185 15.22 6.12 -23.61
N ARG A 186 16.39 6.18 -22.94
CA ARG A 186 16.51 6.61 -21.55
C ARG A 186 16.12 8.07 -21.36
N GLU A 187 16.57 8.96 -22.25
CA GLU A 187 16.18 10.38 -22.23
C GLU A 187 14.67 10.54 -22.42
N ALA A 188 14.09 9.87 -23.43
CA ALA A 188 12.66 9.91 -23.68
C ALA A 188 11.84 9.36 -22.51
N THR A 189 12.32 8.31 -21.85
CA THR A 189 11.66 7.74 -20.66
C THR A 189 11.75 8.71 -19.49
N THR A 190 12.94 9.26 -19.21
CA THR A 190 13.15 10.26 -18.14
C THR A 190 12.18 11.44 -18.27
N LEU A 191 11.95 11.93 -19.50
CA LEU A 191 10.99 13.00 -19.76
C LEU A 191 9.54 12.63 -19.40
N LEU A 192 9.14 11.36 -19.54
CA LEU A 192 7.83 10.89 -19.11
C LEU A 192 7.72 10.73 -17.60
N LEU A 193 8.84 10.48 -16.93
CA LEU A 193 8.92 10.33 -15.46
C LEU A 193 9.11 11.67 -14.75
N THR A 194 9.27 12.76 -15.49
CA THR A 194 9.29 14.12 -14.93
C THR A 194 7.91 14.50 -14.38
N VAL A 195 7.85 14.79 -13.08
CA VAL A 195 6.63 15.16 -12.37
C VAL A 195 6.40 16.67 -12.46
N PRO A 196 5.25 17.13 -12.98
CA PRO A 196 4.95 18.57 -13.05
C PRO A 196 4.65 19.15 -11.66
N ALA A 197 5.19 20.34 -11.37
CA ALA A 197 4.99 21.02 -10.10
C ALA A 197 4.75 22.53 -10.23
N GLU A 198 4.01 23.08 -9.28
CA GLU A 198 3.94 24.52 -9.01
C GLU A 198 5.08 24.89 -8.06
N VAL A 199 5.95 25.82 -8.47
CA VAL A 199 7.17 26.18 -7.73
C VAL A 199 6.99 27.48 -6.94
N ASN A 200 7.54 27.53 -5.73
CA ASN A 200 7.57 28.69 -4.85
C ASN A 200 8.96 28.86 -4.21
N HIS A 201 9.55 30.05 -4.39
CA HIS A 201 10.87 30.41 -3.88
C HIS A 201 10.81 31.27 -2.61
N ALA A 202 9.66 31.33 -1.93
CA ALA A 202 9.52 32.07 -0.69
C ALA A 202 10.44 31.45 0.40
N PRO A 203 11.28 32.25 1.08
CA PRO A 203 12.22 31.72 2.06
C PRO A 203 11.55 30.90 3.16
N ILE A 204 12.10 29.73 3.46
CA ILE A 204 11.67 28.85 4.55
C ILE A 204 12.73 28.87 5.66
N SER A 205 12.27 28.83 6.91
CA SER A 205 13.18 28.75 8.06
C SER A 205 13.61 27.30 8.26
N ARG A 206 14.82 27.09 8.78
CA ARG A 206 15.29 25.75 9.15
C ARG A 206 14.25 25.03 10.01
N PRO A 207 13.80 23.82 9.62
CA PRO A 207 12.86 23.03 10.40
C PRO A 207 13.41 22.73 11.79
N ILE A 208 12.53 22.82 12.81
CA ILE A 208 12.87 22.43 14.18
C ILE A 208 12.34 21.02 14.38
N ARG A 209 13.25 20.04 14.33
CA ARG A 209 12.91 18.61 14.46
C ARG A 209 13.26 18.09 15.85
N SER A 210 12.52 17.06 16.28
CA SER A 210 12.96 16.22 17.39
C SER A 210 14.21 15.41 16.98
N ALA A 211 14.91 14.83 17.96
CA ALA A 211 16.08 13.99 17.65
C ALA A 211 15.66 12.72 16.89
N GLU A 212 14.49 12.20 17.23
CA GLU A 212 13.85 11.03 16.63
C GLU A 212 13.44 11.32 15.18
N GLU A 213 12.80 12.46 14.93
CA GLU A 213 12.42 12.87 13.56
C GLU A 213 13.65 13.15 12.69
N GLN A 214 14.71 13.76 13.24
CA GLN A 214 15.95 13.95 12.49
C GLN A 214 16.60 12.61 12.14
N ALA A 215 16.65 11.66 13.08
CA ALA A 215 17.19 10.32 12.81
C ALA A 215 16.38 9.57 11.74
N LEU A 216 15.05 9.72 11.74
CA LEU A 216 14.18 9.16 10.71
C LEU A 216 14.46 9.76 9.32
N VAL A 217 14.57 11.08 9.23
CA VAL A 217 14.91 11.78 7.98
C VAL A 217 16.29 11.38 7.47
N ASP A 218 17.29 11.29 8.35
CA ASP A 218 18.65 10.88 7.98
C ASP A 218 18.67 9.42 7.49
N ALA A 219 17.90 8.54 8.12
CA ALA A 219 17.83 7.13 7.76
C ALA A 219 17.10 6.88 6.43
N LEU A 220 16.26 7.81 5.97
CA LEU A 220 15.58 7.76 4.67
C LEU A 220 16.42 8.32 3.52
N ALA A 221 17.49 9.06 3.79
CA ALA A 221 18.31 9.65 2.74
C ALA A 221 18.98 8.57 1.86
N LEU A 222 18.71 8.61 0.56
CA LEU A 222 19.19 7.72 -0.48
C LEU A 222 20.24 8.41 -1.36
N VAL A 223 21.49 7.96 -1.28
CA VAL A 223 22.56 8.39 -2.18
C VAL A 223 22.41 7.69 -3.53
N PRO A 224 22.57 8.38 -4.68
CA PRO A 224 22.52 7.75 -6.01
C PRO A 224 23.49 6.57 -6.14
N GLU A 225 23.09 5.54 -6.88
CA GLU A 225 23.93 4.37 -7.11
C GLU A 225 25.22 4.75 -7.87
N GLY A 226 26.35 4.14 -7.48
CA GLY A 226 27.65 4.35 -8.14
C GLY A 226 28.32 5.68 -7.79
N VAL A 227 27.66 6.53 -6.99
CA VAL A 227 28.21 7.79 -6.49
C VAL A 227 28.78 7.58 -5.10
N THR A 228 29.97 8.14 -4.86
CA THR A 228 30.51 8.23 -3.48
C THR A 228 30.06 9.56 -2.90
N PRO A 229 29.31 9.57 -1.78
CA PRO A 229 28.92 10.84 -1.16
C PRO A 229 30.20 11.62 -0.80
N PRO A 230 30.25 12.93 -1.08
CA PRO A 230 31.44 13.71 -0.79
C PRO A 230 31.78 13.64 0.69
N LYS A 231 33.07 13.53 0.99
CA LYS A 231 33.57 13.39 2.36
C LYS A 231 33.51 14.74 3.07
N GLY A 232 32.40 15.04 3.75
CA GLY A 232 32.28 16.20 4.63
C GLY A 232 31.35 15.93 5.80
N LEU A 233 31.85 15.98 7.03
CA LEU A 233 30.99 16.02 8.22
C LEU A 233 30.16 17.32 8.21
N PRO A 234 28.89 17.30 8.63
CA PRO A 234 28.14 18.53 8.84
C PRO A 234 28.89 19.40 9.86
N GLY A 235 29.29 20.61 9.44
CA GLY A 235 29.76 21.66 10.35
C GLY A 235 31.27 21.87 10.52
N VAL A 236 32.15 21.39 9.62
CA VAL A 236 33.59 21.72 9.70
C VAL A 236 34.14 22.18 8.34
N LEU A 237 34.17 23.51 8.14
CA LEU A 237 34.85 24.24 7.06
C LEU A 237 34.40 23.89 5.63
N GLY A 238 33.32 24.53 5.16
CA GLY A 238 32.87 24.41 3.77
C GLY A 238 31.43 24.89 3.58
N SER A 239 30.52 24.49 4.48
CA SER A 239 29.07 24.79 4.43
C SER A 239 28.78 26.29 4.32
N CYS A 240 28.34 26.74 3.15
CA CYS A 240 28.07 28.15 2.92
C CYS A 240 26.91 28.43 1.95
N ILE A 241 26.45 27.45 1.16
CA ILE A 241 25.20 27.55 0.40
C ILE A 241 24.11 26.83 1.22
N THR A 242 22.99 27.49 1.44
CA THR A 242 21.84 26.91 2.14
C THR A 242 20.73 26.62 1.14
N ILE A 243 20.30 25.36 1.06
CA ILE A 243 19.18 24.94 0.22
C ILE A 243 18.05 24.46 1.13
N SER A 244 16.84 24.91 0.86
CA SER A 244 15.65 24.54 1.64
C SER A 244 14.39 24.57 0.81
N GLY A 245 13.33 23.95 1.30
CA GLY A 245 12.03 24.00 0.64
C GLY A 245 10.99 23.17 1.35
N ASN A 246 9.77 23.23 0.83
CA ASN A 246 8.66 22.40 1.26
C ASN A 246 8.08 21.67 0.03
N VAL A 247 7.90 20.36 0.16
CA VAL A 247 7.42 19.49 -0.92
C VAL A 247 6.03 19.00 -0.56
N GLN A 248 5.09 19.15 -1.50
CA GLN A 248 3.70 18.73 -1.35
C GLN A 248 3.23 18.02 -2.62
N TRP A 249 2.21 17.19 -2.48
CA TRP A 249 1.47 16.58 -3.59
C TRP A 249 -0.03 16.89 -3.45
N ARG A 250 -0.79 16.70 -4.53
CA ARG A 250 -2.25 16.91 -4.52
C ARG A 250 -3.00 15.60 -4.60
N ASP A 251 -3.96 15.40 -3.70
CA ASP A 251 -4.84 14.23 -3.69
C ASP A 251 -5.85 14.23 -4.84
N GLU A 252 -6.63 13.15 -4.94
CA GLU A 252 -7.73 12.96 -5.88
C GLU A 252 -8.77 14.11 -5.88
N ASN A 253 -8.91 14.83 -4.76
CA ASN A 253 -9.81 15.97 -4.59
C ASN A 253 -9.08 17.32 -4.80
N ASN A 254 -7.83 17.26 -5.25
CA ASN A 254 -6.93 18.38 -5.52
C ASN A 254 -6.49 19.17 -4.26
N ASN A 255 -6.65 18.60 -3.06
CA ASN A 255 -6.11 19.17 -1.82
C ASN A 255 -4.62 18.87 -1.73
N ALA A 256 -3.84 19.84 -1.24
CA ALA A 256 -2.40 19.68 -1.09
C ALA A 256 -2.05 19.05 0.27
N HIS A 257 -1.12 18.11 0.26
CA HIS A 257 -0.60 17.39 1.42
C HIS A 257 0.93 17.46 1.45
N PRO A 258 1.55 17.59 2.63
CA PRO A 258 2.99 17.41 2.77
C PRO A 258 3.47 16.09 2.19
N ALA A 259 4.59 16.08 1.47
CA ALA A 259 5.20 14.85 0.96
C ALA A 259 6.28 14.36 1.93
N PHE A 260 5.99 13.33 2.71
CA PHE A 260 6.98 12.75 3.65
C PHE A 260 7.89 11.72 2.96
N GLY A 261 9.20 11.82 3.23
CA GLY A 261 10.16 10.80 2.87
C GLY A 261 10.62 10.80 1.41
N LEU A 262 10.26 11.81 0.62
CA LEU A 262 10.82 11.97 -0.72
C LEU A 262 12.29 12.36 -0.62
N ASN A 263 13.11 11.82 -1.50
CA ASN A 263 14.52 12.12 -1.50
C ASN A 263 14.82 13.40 -2.29
N VAL A 264 15.55 14.32 -1.65
CA VAL A 264 15.97 15.60 -2.22
C VAL A 264 17.49 15.56 -2.39
N GLN A 265 17.91 15.49 -3.63
CA GLN A 265 19.31 15.44 -4.04
C GLN A 265 19.76 16.81 -4.52
N ILE A 266 20.95 17.22 -4.10
CA ILE A 266 21.62 18.43 -4.54
C ILE A 266 22.70 18.02 -5.52
N TRP A 267 22.68 18.65 -6.69
CA TRP A 267 23.61 18.39 -7.77
C TRP A 267 24.28 19.69 -8.22
N ASP A 268 25.47 19.54 -8.78
CA ASP A 268 26.26 20.59 -9.43
C ASP A 268 26.28 20.31 -10.94
N GLU A 269 25.79 21.22 -11.76
CA GLU A 269 25.83 21.09 -13.22
C GLU A 269 27.26 21.29 -13.71
N ASP A 270 27.80 20.32 -14.44
CA ASP A 270 29.20 20.30 -14.81
C ASP A 270 29.37 20.06 -16.32
N LEU A 271 30.44 20.57 -16.94
CA LEU A 271 30.61 20.49 -18.41
C LEU A 271 30.70 19.07 -18.98
N VAL A 272 30.99 18.07 -18.13
CA VAL A 272 31.21 16.68 -18.56
C VAL A 272 30.26 15.71 -17.86
N PHE A 273 30.09 15.81 -16.54
CA PHE A 273 29.13 15.02 -15.77
C PHE A 273 28.75 15.78 -14.51
N ASP A 274 27.46 15.92 -14.24
CA ASP A 274 26.98 16.55 -13.02
C ASP A 274 27.55 15.86 -11.76
N GLU A 275 28.01 16.66 -10.80
CA GLU A 275 28.50 16.19 -9.51
C GLU A 275 27.32 16.06 -8.53
N PHE A 276 27.18 14.90 -7.90
CA PHE A 276 26.29 14.77 -6.75
C PHE A 276 26.93 15.42 -5.52
N VAL A 277 26.24 16.37 -4.91
CA VAL A 277 26.74 17.18 -3.80
C VAL A 277 26.26 16.61 -2.46
N ASP A 278 24.96 16.49 -2.26
CA ASP A 278 24.43 16.00 -0.98
C ASP A 278 22.96 15.56 -1.11
N VAL A 279 22.42 14.96 -0.06
CA VAL A 279 21.05 14.45 -0.04
C VAL A 279 20.40 14.57 1.32
N VAL A 280 19.09 14.82 1.31
CA VAL A 280 18.24 14.77 2.51
C VAL A 280 16.85 14.23 2.13
N ALA A 281 16.14 13.59 3.05
CA ALA A 281 14.73 13.27 2.84
C ALA A 281 13.82 14.42 3.33
N THR A 282 12.64 14.55 2.75
CA THR A 282 11.61 15.45 3.29
C THR A 282 11.07 14.92 4.61
N ASP A 283 10.84 15.82 5.58
CA ASP A 283 10.29 15.43 6.88
C ASP A 283 8.75 15.27 6.85
N THR A 284 8.17 15.04 8.02
CA THR A 284 6.72 14.75 8.15
C THR A 284 5.81 15.93 7.77
N ASN A 285 6.38 17.13 7.63
CA ASN A 285 5.73 18.34 7.12
C ASN A 285 6.13 18.66 5.68
N GLY A 286 6.88 17.78 5.02
CA GLY A 286 7.38 17.97 3.67
C GLY A 286 8.58 18.93 3.59
N ASP A 287 9.11 19.38 4.72
CA ASP A 287 10.21 20.33 4.73
C ASP A 287 11.55 19.63 4.55
N TYR A 288 12.46 20.26 3.81
CA TYR A 288 13.86 19.88 3.72
C TYR A 288 14.77 21.10 3.91
N TYR A 289 15.97 20.83 4.42
CA TYR A 289 16.98 21.85 4.69
C TYR A 289 18.35 21.19 4.68
N ILE A 290 19.27 21.73 3.89
CA ILE A 290 20.62 21.21 3.72
C ILE A 290 21.60 22.37 3.49
N GLU A 291 22.82 22.23 4.02
CA GLU A 291 23.88 23.22 3.87
C GLU A 291 25.08 22.53 3.21
N VAL A 292 25.41 22.98 2.01
CA VAL A 292 26.51 22.42 1.20
C VAL A 292 27.66 23.42 1.10
N ASP A 293 28.85 22.93 0.76
CA ASP A 293 29.97 23.81 0.46
C ASP A 293 29.83 24.49 -0.91
N GLY A 294 30.61 25.54 -1.13
CA GLY A 294 30.70 26.22 -2.42
C GLY A 294 31.91 25.79 -3.26
N ASP A 295 32.50 24.62 -3.02
CA ASP A 295 33.69 24.15 -3.74
C ASP A 295 33.29 23.38 -5.01
N ASP A 296 33.29 24.06 -6.16
CA ASP A 296 33.08 23.51 -7.50
C ASP A 296 34.34 22.76 -8.04
N GLY A 297 35.35 22.56 -7.19
CA GLY A 297 36.59 21.91 -7.56
C GLY A 297 37.65 22.86 -8.14
N ILE A 298 38.79 22.29 -8.58
CA ILE A 298 39.99 23.09 -8.89
C ILE A 298 39.83 23.84 -10.21
N GLY A 299 39.56 25.14 -10.10
CA GLY A 299 39.57 26.08 -11.23
C GLY A 299 38.25 26.19 -11.99
N ALA A 300 37.22 25.50 -11.50
CA ALA A 300 35.81 25.82 -11.75
C ALA A 300 35.37 26.88 -10.71
N GLY A 301 34.23 27.53 -10.92
CA GLY A 301 33.87 28.79 -10.27
C GLY A 301 33.31 28.61 -8.87
N ASP A 302 32.17 29.26 -8.64
CA ASP A 302 31.23 28.87 -7.59
C ASP A 302 30.27 27.79 -8.16
N ARG A 303 29.65 26.94 -7.32
CA ARG A 303 28.80 25.81 -7.77
C ARG A 303 27.58 26.21 -8.61
N ASP A 304 27.25 25.43 -9.62
CA ASP A 304 26.07 25.48 -10.48
C ASP A 304 24.95 24.57 -9.95
N VAL A 305 24.33 24.98 -8.83
CA VAL A 305 23.46 24.10 -8.05
C VAL A 305 22.09 23.86 -8.70
N TYR A 306 21.61 22.62 -8.73
CA TYR A 306 20.20 22.30 -8.93
C TYR A 306 19.67 21.28 -7.91
N VAL A 307 18.36 21.29 -7.70
CA VAL A 307 17.64 20.41 -6.77
C VAL A 307 16.87 19.37 -7.57
N ARG A 308 17.08 18.09 -7.26
CA ARG A 308 16.31 16.96 -7.79
C ARG A 308 15.50 16.32 -6.67
N ILE A 309 14.19 16.22 -6.83
CA ILE A 309 13.29 15.52 -5.91
C ILE A 309 12.83 14.24 -6.58
N ILE A 310 13.00 13.08 -5.94
CA ILE A 310 12.64 11.78 -6.51
C ILE A 310 11.66 10.99 -5.64
N SER A 311 10.84 10.15 -6.27
CA SER A 311 9.88 9.23 -5.65
C SER A 311 10.54 7.96 -5.09
N ALA A 312 11.69 8.12 -4.43
CA ALA A 312 12.41 7.02 -3.80
C ALA A 312 13.11 7.51 -2.52
N ASN A 313 13.47 6.59 -1.64
CA ASN A 313 14.30 6.77 -0.46
C ASN A 313 14.97 5.44 -0.07
N SER A 314 15.68 5.37 1.06
CA SER A 314 16.40 4.15 1.45
C SER A 314 15.54 2.89 1.65
N ALA A 315 14.23 3.06 1.83
CA ALA A 315 13.30 1.99 2.15
C ALA A 315 12.37 1.61 0.98
N VAL A 316 12.04 2.57 0.11
CA VAL A 316 11.08 2.37 -0.98
C VAL A 316 11.51 3.12 -2.24
N SER A 317 11.15 2.60 -3.41
CA SER A 317 11.31 3.27 -4.71
C SER A 317 10.03 3.11 -5.52
N ILE A 318 9.45 4.19 -6.04
CA ILE A 318 8.31 4.11 -6.97
C ILE A 318 8.84 4.29 -8.39
N GLU A 319 8.66 3.28 -9.23
CA GLU A 319 9.19 3.24 -10.60
C GLU A 319 8.10 2.74 -11.56
N PRO A 320 8.14 3.08 -12.85
CA PRO A 320 7.26 2.42 -13.82
C PRO A 320 7.70 0.98 -14.07
N ALA A 321 6.76 0.13 -14.49
CA ALA A 321 7.13 -1.13 -15.16
C ALA A 321 7.80 -0.84 -16.52
N GLY A 322 8.85 -1.58 -16.87
CA GLY A 322 9.53 -1.47 -18.17
C GLY A 322 11.00 -1.88 -18.15
N ILE A 323 11.70 -1.67 -19.27
CA ILE A 323 13.14 -1.97 -19.41
C ILE A 323 14.05 -0.79 -19.04
N PHE A 324 13.49 0.43 -19.00
CA PHE A 324 14.18 1.65 -18.60
C PHE A 324 13.48 2.24 -17.38
N THR A 325 13.68 1.61 -16.21
CA THR A 325 13.06 2.06 -14.97
C THR A 325 13.98 3.02 -14.23
N SER A 326 13.37 4.02 -13.62
CA SER A 326 13.98 4.89 -12.63
C SER A 326 12.88 5.51 -11.78
N PRO A 327 13.20 6.02 -10.59
CA PRO A 327 12.26 6.83 -9.83
C PRO A 327 11.71 7.99 -10.63
N TYR A 328 10.46 8.36 -10.36
CA TYR A 328 9.88 9.61 -10.86
C TYR A 328 10.60 10.79 -10.25
N GLN A 329 10.75 11.87 -11.02
CA GLN A 329 11.60 12.98 -10.60
C GLN A 329 11.05 14.36 -10.95
N TRP A 330 11.43 15.35 -10.17
CA TRP A 330 11.33 16.76 -10.53
C TRP A 330 12.70 17.41 -10.34
N GLU A 331 13.03 18.35 -11.21
CA GLU A 331 14.28 19.11 -11.14
C GLU A 331 13.98 20.61 -11.16
N SER A 332 14.72 21.37 -10.36
CA SER A 332 14.73 22.82 -10.42
C SER A 332 15.46 23.31 -11.67
N GLY A 333 15.42 24.62 -11.91
CA GLY A 333 16.44 25.26 -12.74
C GLY A 333 17.81 25.23 -12.06
N VAL A 334 18.86 25.44 -12.85
CA VAL A 334 20.24 25.58 -12.36
C VAL A 334 20.48 26.99 -11.80
N TYR A 335 21.09 27.05 -10.63
CA TYR A 335 21.55 28.25 -9.96
C TYR A 335 23.04 28.47 -10.26
N ASP A 336 23.28 29.07 -11.43
CA ASP A 336 24.58 29.40 -12.01
C ASP A 336 25.45 30.21 -11.02
N GLU A 337 26.67 29.73 -10.77
CA GLU A 337 27.73 30.35 -9.97
C GLU A 337 27.23 30.82 -8.59
N SER A 338 26.83 29.89 -7.73
CA SER A 338 26.25 30.15 -6.40
C SER A 338 27.31 30.41 -5.31
N PRO A 339 27.64 31.67 -4.96
CA PRO A 339 28.70 31.95 -3.99
C PRO A 339 28.32 31.55 -2.57
N CYS A 340 29.32 31.47 -1.70
CA CYS A 340 29.10 31.34 -0.26
C CYS A 340 28.17 32.45 0.31
N GLY A 341 27.19 32.02 1.10
CA GLY A 341 26.12 32.84 1.66
C GLY A 341 24.82 32.81 0.85
N THR A 342 24.81 32.09 -0.28
CA THR A 342 23.61 31.92 -1.11
C THR A 342 22.54 31.11 -0.38
N MET A 343 21.29 31.55 -0.55
CA MET A 343 20.10 30.88 -0.04
C MET A 343 19.25 30.48 -1.24
N ILE A 344 19.16 29.18 -1.51
CA ILE A 344 18.28 28.61 -2.53
C ILE A 344 17.01 28.11 -1.83
N THR A 345 15.86 28.45 -2.39
CA THR A 345 14.58 27.93 -1.89
C THR A 345 13.76 27.35 -3.03
N GLU A 346 13.51 26.05 -2.96
CA GLU A 346 12.75 25.29 -3.95
C GLU A 346 11.61 24.55 -3.24
N SER A 347 10.48 25.24 -3.07
CA SER A 347 9.25 24.59 -2.59
C SER A 347 8.39 24.22 -3.78
N VAL A 348 7.81 23.02 -3.75
CA VAL A 348 7.03 22.47 -4.86
C VAL A 348 5.70 21.92 -4.37
N ILE A 349 4.65 22.11 -5.17
CA ILE A 349 3.38 21.41 -5.03
C ILE A 349 3.13 20.67 -6.34
N PHE A 350 3.23 19.33 -6.31
CA PHE A 350 3.00 18.52 -7.49
C PHE A 350 1.54 18.61 -7.96
N VAL A 351 1.35 18.75 -9.27
CA VAL A 351 0.02 18.94 -9.87
C VAL A 351 -0.69 17.59 -9.96
N ASN A 352 -1.98 17.52 -9.66
CA ASN A 352 -2.75 16.26 -9.78
C ASN A 352 -2.99 15.88 -11.26
N THR A 353 -1.99 15.25 -11.86
CA THR A 353 -1.97 14.63 -13.18
C THR A 353 -0.90 13.54 -13.16
N ASP A 354 -1.01 12.51 -13.99
CA ASP A 354 0.10 11.57 -14.17
C ASP A 354 1.35 12.33 -14.64
N PRO A 355 2.56 11.96 -14.14
CA PRO A 355 2.85 10.85 -13.23
C PRO A 355 2.84 11.17 -11.72
N THR A 356 2.28 12.30 -11.27
CA THR A 356 2.30 12.75 -9.86
C THR A 356 1.85 11.75 -8.79
N PRO A 357 0.89 10.83 -9.02
CA PRO A 357 0.53 9.87 -7.98
C PRO A 357 1.70 9.03 -7.45
N SER A 358 2.79 8.90 -8.21
CA SER A 358 4.06 8.33 -7.73
C SER A 358 4.58 8.97 -6.44
N MET A 359 4.44 10.29 -6.29
CA MET A 359 4.91 11.03 -5.10
C MET A 359 4.05 10.70 -3.86
N ASN A 360 2.75 10.52 -4.06
CA ASN A 360 1.81 10.06 -3.04
C ASN A 360 2.11 8.62 -2.61
N LEU A 361 2.28 7.71 -3.59
CA LEU A 361 2.57 6.31 -3.32
C LEU A 361 3.91 6.13 -2.59
N CYS A 362 4.91 6.96 -2.90
CA CYS A 362 6.18 6.96 -2.18
C CYS A 362 5.97 7.32 -0.70
N GLU A 363 5.17 8.34 -0.40
CA GLU A 363 4.82 8.68 0.97
C GLU A 363 4.04 7.54 1.67
N ALA A 364 3.03 6.97 1.01
CA ALA A 364 2.23 5.87 1.55
C ALA A 364 3.13 4.73 2.02
N GLN A 365 4.02 4.28 1.12
CA GLN A 365 4.96 3.19 1.37
C GLN A 365 6.02 3.57 2.42
N THR A 366 6.42 4.84 2.48
CA THR A 366 7.37 5.31 3.51
C THR A 366 6.76 5.26 4.91
N TRP A 367 5.48 5.59 5.08
CA TRP A 367 4.83 5.52 6.39
C TRP A 367 4.77 4.09 6.94
N VAL A 368 4.40 3.11 6.11
CA VAL A 368 4.40 1.70 6.53
C VAL A 368 5.82 1.19 6.76
N ALA A 369 6.79 1.57 5.93
CA ALA A 369 8.20 1.24 6.15
C ALA A 369 8.74 1.81 7.48
N ALA A 370 8.38 3.05 7.82
CA ALA A 370 8.77 3.70 9.06
C ALA A 370 8.13 3.02 10.28
N TYR A 371 6.86 2.59 10.16
CA TYR A 371 6.20 1.78 11.19
C TYR A 371 6.94 0.45 11.40
N VAL A 372 7.25 -0.27 10.32
CA VAL A 372 7.96 -1.55 10.39
C VAL A 372 9.34 -1.37 11.02
N ALA A 373 10.08 -0.32 10.62
CA ALA A 373 11.37 -0.01 11.21
C ALA A 373 11.27 0.23 12.73
N ASP A 374 10.40 1.15 13.17
CA ASP A 374 10.24 1.53 14.57
C ASP A 374 9.69 0.39 15.45
N ARG A 375 8.67 -0.32 14.94
CA ARG A 375 7.85 -1.22 15.76
C ARG A 375 8.25 -2.68 15.65
N LEU A 376 8.70 -3.12 14.47
CA LEU A 376 8.91 -4.53 14.15
C LEU A 376 10.39 -4.88 13.97
N ASN A 377 11.21 -3.94 13.50
CA ASN A 377 12.61 -4.18 13.12
C ASN A 377 13.65 -3.38 13.92
N GLY A 378 13.34 -3.07 15.18
CA GLY A 378 14.33 -2.53 16.13
C GLY A 378 14.93 -1.17 15.76
N GLY A 379 14.19 -0.34 15.04
CA GLY A 379 14.58 0.99 14.59
C GLY A 379 15.36 1.02 13.27
N THR A 380 15.38 -0.07 12.50
CA THR A 380 16.09 -0.14 11.20
C THR A 380 15.10 -0.45 10.08
N PHE A 381 15.19 0.25 8.96
CA PHE A 381 14.41 -0.10 7.77
C PHE A 381 14.77 -1.50 7.26
N LEU A 382 13.81 -2.15 6.60
CA LEU A 382 14.10 -3.33 5.80
C LEU A 382 14.93 -2.93 4.55
N GLY A 383 15.23 -3.89 3.68
CA GLY A 383 15.83 -3.56 2.39
C GLY A 383 14.92 -2.63 1.58
N GLN A 384 15.51 -1.84 0.68
CA GLN A 384 14.71 -1.05 -0.25
C GLN A 384 13.87 -1.98 -1.14
N ILE A 385 12.57 -1.70 -1.26
CA ILE A 385 11.65 -2.40 -2.16
C ILE A 385 11.20 -1.48 -3.31
N VAL A 386 11.17 -2.00 -4.54
CA VAL A 386 10.60 -1.27 -5.68
C VAL A 386 9.10 -1.53 -5.72
N CYS A 387 8.32 -0.46 -5.86
CA CYS A 387 6.90 -0.51 -6.16
C CYS A 387 6.70 -0.01 -7.58
N GLU A 388 6.27 -0.91 -8.46
CA GLU A 388 5.96 -0.62 -9.84
C GLU A 388 4.61 0.09 -9.94
N TRP A 389 4.63 1.38 -10.27
CA TRP A 389 3.43 2.13 -10.61
C TRP A 389 3.71 3.08 -11.79
N PRO A 390 2.88 3.08 -12.86
CA PRO A 390 1.76 2.17 -13.04
C PRO A 390 2.26 0.76 -13.44
N GLY A 391 1.89 -0.24 -12.65
CA GLY A 391 2.22 -1.65 -12.88
C GLY A 391 1.16 -2.39 -13.71
N SER A 392 1.27 -3.71 -13.80
CA SER A 392 0.28 -4.60 -14.41
C SER A 392 -1.14 -4.30 -13.93
N THR A 393 -2.11 -4.33 -14.84
CA THR A 393 -3.54 -4.14 -14.54
C THR A 393 -4.22 -5.39 -13.97
N THR A 394 -3.50 -6.51 -13.90
CA THR A 394 -4.10 -7.81 -13.52
C THR A 394 -4.46 -7.86 -12.04
N SER A 395 -3.54 -7.45 -11.17
CA SER A 395 -3.62 -7.54 -9.72
C SER A 395 -2.64 -6.54 -9.10
N ALA A 396 -2.98 -5.91 -7.98
CA ALA A 396 -1.93 -5.43 -7.08
C ALA A 396 -1.35 -6.66 -6.40
N ASN A 397 -0.02 -6.76 -6.32
CA ASN A 397 0.63 -7.91 -5.72
C ASN A 397 2.11 -7.68 -5.40
N TYR A 398 2.61 -8.30 -4.33
CA TYR A 398 4.04 -8.57 -4.13
C TYR A 398 4.47 -9.90 -4.79
N ASP A 399 5.52 -9.89 -5.62
CA ASP A 399 5.94 -11.07 -6.39
C ASP A 399 7.19 -11.80 -5.84
N GLY A 400 7.63 -11.45 -4.63
CA GLY A 400 8.88 -11.94 -4.04
C GLY A 400 10.10 -11.09 -4.41
N SER A 401 9.93 -10.11 -5.29
CA SER A 401 10.96 -9.17 -5.68
C SER A 401 10.53 -7.72 -5.54
N ASP A 402 9.40 -7.38 -6.12
CA ASP A 402 8.89 -6.03 -6.29
C ASP A 402 7.38 -6.03 -5.97
N ILE A 403 6.83 -4.84 -5.72
CA ILE A 403 5.40 -4.63 -5.48
C ILE A 403 4.78 -4.07 -6.76
N ASN A 404 3.87 -4.81 -7.38
CA ASN A 404 3.06 -4.29 -8.48
C ASN A 404 1.84 -3.53 -7.93
N LEU A 405 1.68 -2.26 -8.32
CA LEU A 405 0.47 -1.47 -8.03
C LEU A 405 -0.29 -1.19 -9.32
N ARG A 406 -1.59 -1.49 -9.34
CA ARG A 406 -2.39 -1.25 -10.55
C ARG A 406 -2.52 0.27 -10.78
N PRO A 407 -2.77 0.67 -12.04
CA PRO A 407 -3.06 2.05 -12.39
C PRO A 407 -4.09 2.79 -11.53
N GLY A 408 -5.19 2.13 -11.14
CA GLY A 408 -6.27 2.74 -10.35
C GLY A 408 -5.98 2.79 -8.85
N ASP A 409 -5.12 1.90 -8.33
CA ASP A 409 -4.67 1.87 -6.92
C ASP A 409 -3.81 3.10 -6.53
N ARG A 410 -3.58 4.04 -7.46
CA ARG A 410 -2.74 5.24 -7.28
C ARG A 410 -3.11 6.13 -6.09
N TRP A 411 -4.32 5.94 -5.53
CA TRP A 411 -4.83 6.66 -4.36
C TRP A 411 -5.19 5.75 -3.18
N ASP A 412 -5.00 4.44 -3.32
CA ASP A 412 -5.48 3.45 -2.34
C ASP A 412 -4.33 3.00 -1.45
N TRP A 413 -4.08 3.76 -0.38
CA TRP A 413 -3.01 3.48 0.59
C TRP A 413 -3.22 2.15 1.31
N ASP A 414 -4.47 1.70 1.46
CA ASP A 414 -4.78 0.41 2.07
C ASP A 414 -4.26 -0.74 1.20
N VAL A 415 -4.44 -0.66 -0.12
CA VAL A 415 -3.88 -1.62 -1.09
C VAL A 415 -2.35 -1.53 -1.08
N ALA A 416 -1.79 -0.33 -1.20
CA ALA A 416 -0.33 -0.15 -1.22
C ALA A 416 0.34 -0.73 0.05
N ASN A 417 -0.24 -0.46 1.23
CA ASN A 417 0.29 -0.95 2.50
C ASN A 417 0.01 -2.44 2.72
N HIS A 418 -1.07 -2.99 2.15
CA HIS A 418 -1.31 -4.43 2.10
C HIS A 418 -0.18 -5.12 1.33
N GLU A 419 0.18 -4.64 0.14
CA GLU A 419 1.29 -5.25 -0.61
C GLU A 419 2.65 -5.11 0.10
N TYR A 420 2.87 -4.00 0.80
CA TYR A 420 4.04 -3.88 1.67
C TYR A 420 4.02 -4.89 2.82
N GLY A 421 2.84 -5.22 3.35
CA GLY A 421 2.67 -6.26 4.36
C GLY A 421 3.14 -7.62 3.87
N HIS A 422 2.89 -7.99 2.61
CA HIS A 422 3.45 -9.21 2.01
C HIS A 422 4.98 -9.17 1.99
N TYR A 423 5.58 -8.05 1.59
CA TYR A 423 7.04 -7.86 1.66
C TYR A 423 7.58 -8.06 3.09
N VAL A 424 6.88 -7.53 4.10
CA VAL A 424 7.25 -7.74 5.52
C VAL A 424 7.19 -9.21 5.90
N GLN A 425 6.13 -9.93 5.53
CA GLN A 425 6.02 -11.34 5.86
C GLN A 425 7.08 -12.21 5.17
N ASP A 426 7.48 -11.88 3.94
CA ASP A 426 8.57 -12.57 3.24
C ASP A 426 9.92 -12.33 3.92
N VAL A 427 10.22 -11.09 4.30
CA VAL A 427 11.48 -10.76 5.02
C VAL A 427 11.57 -11.46 6.38
N PHE A 428 10.46 -11.51 7.12
CA PHE A 428 10.41 -12.19 8.43
C PHE A 428 10.07 -13.68 8.33
N ASN A 429 9.78 -14.21 7.14
CA ASN A 429 9.40 -15.60 6.91
C ASN A 429 8.23 -16.06 7.80
N THR A 430 7.20 -15.22 7.91
CA THR A 430 6.03 -15.46 8.78
C THR A 430 4.79 -15.94 8.03
N GLU A 431 4.96 -16.53 6.85
CA GLU A 431 3.88 -17.09 6.05
C GLU A 431 4.39 -18.15 5.05
N ASP A 432 3.46 -18.78 4.33
CA ASP A 432 3.70 -19.76 3.26
C ASP A 432 2.44 -19.73 2.39
N ASN A 433 2.17 -18.62 1.73
CA ASN A 433 0.94 -18.34 1.01
C ASN A 433 0.99 -19.09 -0.34
N PRO A 434 0.06 -20.01 -0.61
CA PRO A 434 0.03 -20.73 -1.88
C PRO A 434 -0.34 -19.83 -3.08
N GLY A 435 -0.82 -18.60 -2.83
CA GLY A 435 -1.40 -17.72 -3.83
C GLY A 435 -2.67 -18.29 -4.45
N GLY A 436 -3.21 -17.58 -5.44
CA GLY A 436 -4.38 -18.01 -6.21
C GLY A 436 -5.68 -17.26 -5.90
N PRO A 437 -6.80 -17.67 -6.52
CA PRO A 437 -8.06 -16.93 -6.49
C PRO A 437 -8.66 -16.86 -5.07
N HIS A 438 -8.94 -15.65 -4.62
CA HIS A 438 -9.69 -15.36 -3.41
C HIS A 438 -10.42 -14.03 -3.56
N ASN A 439 -11.50 -13.83 -2.81
CA ASN A 439 -12.25 -12.58 -2.74
C ASN A 439 -12.61 -12.29 -1.29
N ILE A 440 -13.09 -11.06 -1.07
CA ILE A 440 -13.55 -10.60 0.24
C ILE A 440 -14.59 -11.57 0.79
N GLY A 441 -14.24 -12.16 1.93
CA GLY A 441 -15.13 -13.01 2.70
C GLY A 441 -15.29 -14.44 2.19
N ASP A 442 -14.51 -14.86 1.20
CA ASP A 442 -14.52 -16.24 0.72
C ASP A 442 -14.17 -17.24 1.84
N CYS A 443 -14.80 -18.41 1.78
CA CYS A 443 -14.30 -19.61 2.44
C CYS A 443 -13.18 -20.18 1.56
N VAL A 444 -11.94 -19.69 1.72
CA VAL A 444 -10.86 -19.98 0.77
C VAL A 444 -10.61 -21.49 0.64
N SER A 445 -10.81 -22.25 1.72
CA SER A 445 -10.69 -23.71 1.66
C SER A 445 -11.65 -24.36 0.66
N ASP A 446 -12.85 -23.81 0.47
CA ASP A 446 -13.84 -24.31 -0.49
C ASP A 446 -13.46 -23.89 -1.92
N VAL A 447 -12.95 -22.66 -2.10
CA VAL A 447 -12.45 -22.15 -3.39
C VAL A 447 -11.29 -23.01 -3.90
N HIS A 448 -10.36 -23.37 -3.01
CA HIS A 448 -9.19 -24.20 -3.33
C HIS A 448 -9.45 -25.71 -3.21
N ASN A 449 -10.61 -26.12 -2.68
CA ASN A 449 -10.90 -27.50 -2.30
C ASN A 449 -9.79 -28.11 -1.42
N SER A 450 -9.21 -27.30 -0.53
CA SER A 450 -8.08 -27.64 0.34
C SER A 450 -8.04 -26.76 1.58
N LYS A 451 -8.35 -27.36 2.75
CA LYS A 451 -8.24 -26.66 4.05
C LYS A 451 -6.85 -26.12 4.32
N SER A 452 -5.82 -26.89 3.94
CA SER A 452 -4.44 -26.48 4.16
C SER A 452 -4.08 -25.25 3.34
N GLU A 453 -4.51 -25.16 2.08
CA GLU A 453 -4.27 -23.96 1.27
C GLU A 453 -5.10 -22.79 1.77
N GLY A 454 -6.38 -23.02 2.09
CA GLY A 454 -7.29 -21.98 2.58
C GLY A 454 -6.81 -21.26 3.84
N ILE A 455 -6.35 -21.98 4.86
CA ILE A 455 -5.85 -21.35 6.10
C ILE A 455 -4.48 -20.70 5.95
N ARG A 456 -3.67 -21.14 4.98
CA ARG A 456 -2.37 -20.55 4.69
C ARG A 456 -2.56 -19.24 3.92
N LEU A 457 -3.43 -19.25 2.91
CA LEU A 457 -3.79 -18.07 2.14
C LEU A 457 -4.49 -17.04 3.03
N ALA A 458 -5.52 -17.40 3.79
CA ALA A 458 -6.21 -16.45 4.67
C ALA A 458 -5.29 -15.78 5.71
N TRP A 459 -4.27 -16.49 6.17
CA TRP A 459 -3.22 -15.91 7.02
C TRP A 459 -2.30 -14.96 6.24
N GLY A 460 -1.86 -15.41 5.06
CA GLY A 460 -1.05 -14.63 4.13
C GLY A 460 -1.74 -13.34 3.68
N GLU A 461 -3.06 -13.30 3.53
CA GLU A 461 -3.78 -12.09 3.09
C GLU A 461 -4.30 -11.23 4.25
N GLY A 462 -4.74 -11.86 5.35
CA GLY A 462 -5.31 -11.12 6.48
C GLY A 462 -4.28 -10.36 7.30
N TRP A 463 -3.07 -10.91 7.47
CA TRP A 463 -2.02 -10.23 8.25
C TRP A 463 -1.50 -8.96 7.58
N PRO A 464 -1.24 -8.91 6.26
CA PRO A 464 -0.84 -7.69 5.56
C PRO A 464 -1.85 -6.56 5.69
N THR A 465 -3.15 -6.84 5.53
CA THR A 465 -4.20 -5.83 5.74
C THR A 465 -4.17 -5.29 7.17
N TYR A 466 -4.13 -6.18 8.17
CA TYR A 466 -4.00 -5.76 9.57
C TYR A 466 -2.77 -4.88 9.80
N ASN A 467 -1.60 -5.29 9.30
CA ASN A 467 -0.35 -4.56 9.45
C ASN A 467 -0.40 -3.17 8.78
N GLY A 468 -0.95 -3.09 7.58
CA GLY A 468 -1.13 -1.85 6.84
C GLY A 468 -2.04 -0.86 7.56
N THR A 469 -3.23 -1.29 7.98
CA THR A 469 -4.18 -0.43 8.73
C THR A 469 -3.59 -0.02 10.09
N LEU A 470 -2.91 -0.93 10.77
CA LEU A 470 -2.22 -0.65 12.03
C LEU A 470 -1.14 0.42 11.87
N ALA A 471 -0.32 0.35 10.81
CA ALA A 471 0.70 1.37 10.55
C ALA A 471 0.08 2.76 10.37
N GLN A 472 -1.03 2.86 9.64
CA GLN A 472 -1.70 4.14 9.41
C GLN A 472 -2.34 4.71 10.69
N THR A 473 -2.94 3.86 11.51
CA THR A 473 -3.56 4.30 12.79
C THR A 473 -2.52 4.62 13.87
N TRP A 474 -1.40 3.90 13.92
CA TRP A 474 -0.28 4.17 14.83
C TRP A 474 0.26 5.60 14.67
N TYR A 475 0.45 6.05 13.43
CA TYR A 475 0.87 7.41 13.12
C TYR A 475 -0.28 8.43 13.09
N ASN A 476 -1.52 8.01 13.40
CA ASN A 476 -2.71 8.84 13.36
C ASN A 476 -2.84 9.59 12.01
N LEU A 477 -2.68 8.86 10.91
CA LEU A 477 -2.64 9.45 9.57
C LEU A 477 -3.97 10.07 9.15
N ALA A 478 -5.09 9.71 9.80
CA ALA A 478 -6.36 10.42 9.67
C ALA A 478 -6.24 11.92 9.95
N SER A 479 -5.31 12.33 10.82
CA SER A 479 -5.06 13.75 11.10
C SER A 479 -4.48 14.53 9.92
N LYS A 480 -3.93 13.84 8.90
CA LYS A 480 -3.47 14.46 7.64
C LYS A 480 -4.63 14.75 6.68
N ASN A 481 -5.83 14.24 6.94
CA ASN A 481 -7.03 14.49 6.12
C ASN A 481 -6.82 14.09 4.64
N ILE A 482 -6.02 13.04 4.42
CA ILE A 482 -5.93 12.37 3.11
C ILE A 482 -7.16 11.45 2.99
N PRO A 483 -7.88 11.46 1.85
CA PRO A 483 -9.08 10.64 1.69
C PRO A 483 -8.82 9.16 2.00
N ARG A 484 -9.67 8.57 2.85
CA ARG A 484 -9.65 7.14 3.26
C ARG A 484 -8.40 6.68 4.03
N VAL A 485 -7.48 7.57 4.40
CA VAL A 485 -6.23 7.19 5.08
C VAL A 485 -6.36 7.32 6.60
N GLY A 486 -5.84 6.32 7.32
CA GLY A 486 -5.68 6.29 8.77
C GLY A 486 -6.96 6.12 9.55
N ASP A 487 -8.03 5.65 8.89
CA ASP A 487 -9.21 5.12 9.56
C ASP A 487 -9.05 3.61 9.82
N ILE A 488 -10.14 2.96 10.25
CA ILE A 488 -10.16 1.53 10.61
C ILE A 488 -10.74 0.65 9.49
N ASN A 489 -10.94 1.23 8.31
CA ASN A 489 -11.46 0.51 7.17
C ASN A 489 -10.32 0.10 6.24
N TYR A 490 -10.63 -0.88 5.40
CA TYR A 490 -9.87 -1.16 4.21
C TYR A 490 -10.70 -0.75 2.99
N ALA A 491 -10.12 0.04 2.09
CA ALA A 491 -10.76 0.50 0.87
C ALA A 491 -9.89 0.34 -0.38
N ASP A 492 -10.52 -0.17 -1.44
CA ASP A 492 -10.05 -0.12 -2.84
C ASP A 492 -11.10 0.68 -3.60
N SER A 493 -10.72 1.84 -4.13
CA SER A 493 -11.63 2.80 -4.75
C SER A 493 -11.40 3.01 -6.24
N GLY A 494 -10.18 2.73 -6.73
CA GLY A 494 -9.82 2.84 -8.14
C GLY A 494 -10.54 1.79 -9.01
N GLU A 495 -10.43 0.52 -8.61
CA GLU A 495 -10.82 -0.63 -9.43
C GLU A 495 -12.08 -1.29 -8.90
N SER A 496 -12.13 -1.61 -7.61
CA SER A 496 -13.15 -2.53 -7.05
C SER A 496 -14.20 -1.82 -6.18
N ASN A 497 -14.01 -0.52 -5.91
CA ASN A 497 -14.90 0.37 -5.16
C ASN A 497 -15.64 -0.31 -4.00
N PHE A 498 -14.89 -0.88 -3.06
CA PHE A 498 -15.40 -1.45 -1.82
C PHE A 498 -14.74 -0.83 -0.60
N ASN A 499 -15.41 -0.94 0.54
CA ASN A 499 -14.96 -0.45 1.83
C ASN A 499 -15.60 -1.33 2.91
N TYR A 500 -14.78 -1.84 3.84
CA TYR A 500 -15.28 -2.53 5.03
C TYR A 500 -14.40 -2.21 6.25
N GLY A 501 -14.99 -2.28 7.45
CA GLY A 501 -14.28 -2.07 8.71
C GLY A 501 -13.56 -3.32 9.21
N LEU A 502 -12.37 -3.11 9.80
CA LEU A 502 -11.63 -4.13 10.56
C LEU A 502 -12.23 -4.34 11.97
N ASP A 503 -13.01 -3.39 12.48
CA ASP A 503 -13.68 -3.45 13.79
C ASP A 503 -15.19 -3.73 13.63
N THR A 504 -15.58 -4.59 12.68
CA THR A 504 -17.00 -4.85 12.43
C THR A 504 -17.26 -6.27 11.99
N GLN A 505 -17.88 -7.09 12.83
CA GLN A 505 -18.39 -8.39 12.39
C GLN A 505 -19.73 -8.25 11.66
N ASP A 506 -19.68 -8.27 10.33
CA ASP A 506 -20.82 -8.15 9.41
C ASP A 506 -21.24 -9.47 8.72
N GLY A 507 -20.56 -10.58 9.06
CA GLY A 507 -20.79 -11.89 8.45
C GLY A 507 -19.85 -12.23 7.30
N ASN A 508 -19.01 -11.29 6.84
CA ASN A 508 -17.99 -11.55 5.81
C ASN A 508 -16.67 -12.07 6.39
N GLY A 509 -16.46 -12.04 7.71
CA GLY A 509 -15.24 -12.52 8.37
C GLY A 509 -15.50 -13.76 9.21
N ILE A 510 -15.70 -14.93 8.59
CA ILE A 510 -16.08 -16.18 9.28
C ILE A 510 -15.08 -17.31 8.96
N GLY A 511 -14.37 -17.79 9.98
CA GLY A 511 -13.45 -18.93 9.91
C GLY A 511 -11.99 -18.54 9.74
N GLU A 512 -11.08 -19.43 10.15
CA GLU A 512 -9.62 -19.21 10.04
C GLU A 512 -9.10 -19.29 8.60
N ASP A 513 -9.93 -19.73 7.67
CA ASP A 513 -9.69 -19.79 6.22
C ASP A 513 -10.35 -18.64 5.47
N ASN A 514 -10.58 -17.52 6.16
CA ASN A 514 -11.13 -16.30 5.63
C ASN A 514 -10.23 -15.14 6.07
N GLU A 515 -9.66 -14.40 5.11
CA GLU A 515 -8.72 -13.30 5.36
C GLU A 515 -9.33 -12.16 6.19
N VAL A 516 -10.62 -11.87 5.96
CA VAL A 516 -11.37 -10.84 6.68
C VAL A 516 -11.57 -11.26 8.14
N ALA A 517 -11.73 -12.55 8.42
CA ALA A 517 -11.75 -13.03 9.80
C ALA A 517 -10.38 -12.83 10.47
N VAL A 518 -9.30 -13.22 9.80
CA VAL A 518 -7.93 -13.14 10.35
C VAL A 518 -7.56 -11.70 10.73
N GLN A 519 -7.75 -10.75 9.82
CA GLN A 519 -7.39 -9.35 10.07
C GLN A 519 -8.24 -8.71 11.17
N ARG A 520 -9.54 -9.03 11.25
CA ARG A 520 -10.46 -8.52 12.29
C ARG A 520 -10.09 -9.10 13.65
N ILE A 521 -9.79 -10.39 13.74
CA ILE A 521 -9.31 -11.00 15.00
C ILE A 521 -8.02 -10.33 15.50
N LEU A 522 -7.06 -10.09 14.60
CA LEU A 522 -5.82 -9.41 14.97
C LEU A 522 -6.07 -7.96 15.40
N TRP A 523 -7.00 -7.28 14.74
CA TRP A 523 -7.43 -5.92 15.05
C TRP A 523 -8.08 -5.82 16.43
N ASP A 524 -9.09 -6.64 16.70
CA ASP A 524 -9.79 -6.72 17.99
C ASP A 524 -8.82 -7.06 19.13
N TRP A 525 -7.83 -7.92 18.89
CA TRP A 525 -6.81 -8.18 19.90
C TRP A 525 -5.94 -6.96 20.22
N TYR A 526 -5.83 -5.99 19.31
CA TYR A 526 -4.97 -4.82 19.42
C TYR A 526 -5.68 -3.58 19.98
N ASP A 527 -6.79 -3.17 19.36
CA ASP A 527 -7.28 -1.79 19.44
C ASP A 527 -7.88 -1.41 20.82
N GLY A 528 -8.26 -2.41 21.61
CA GLY A 528 -8.74 -2.26 22.99
C GLY A 528 -10.06 -1.51 23.10
N VAL A 529 -10.78 -1.31 21.99
CA VAL A 529 -12.09 -0.68 22.00
C VAL A 529 -13.13 -1.74 22.32
N ALA A 530 -13.71 -1.65 23.50
CA ALA A 530 -14.81 -2.54 23.88
C ALA A 530 -16.09 -2.21 23.09
N ASP A 531 -16.26 -2.85 21.93
CA ASP A 531 -17.37 -2.67 20.99
C ASP A 531 -18.49 -3.73 21.16
N GLY A 532 -18.27 -4.72 22.01
CA GLY A 532 -19.30 -5.65 22.47
C GLY A 532 -18.76 -6.86 23.23
N ARG A 533 -17.70 -7.49 22.70
CA ARG A 533 -17.06 -8.70 23.27
C ARG A 533 -15.53 -8.68 23.25
N ASP A 534 -14.90 -7.70 22.59
CA ASP A 534 -13.49 -7.45 22.83
C ASP A 534 -13.29 -6.79 24.22
N ASN A 535 -12.50 -7.44 25.07
CA ASN A 535 -12.06 -6.93 26.38
C ASN A 535 -10.54 -7.04 26.53
N ILE A 536 -9.81 -7.23 25.43
CA ILE A 536 -8.36 -7.38 25.41
C ILE A 536 -7.73 -6.20 24.67
N SER A 537 -6.52 -5.82 25.08
CA SER A 537 -5.72 -4.85 24.33
C SER A 537 -4.27 -5.31 24.44
N LEU A 538 -3.84 -6.00 23.40
CA LEU A 538 -2.46 -6.42 23.19
C LEU A 538 -1.73 -5.33 22.43
N SER A 539 -0.47 -5.06 22.79
CA SER A 539 0.37 -4.23 21.94
C SER A 539 0.69 -4.95 20.63
N ASP A 540 0.73 -4.21 19.53
CA ASP A 540 1.36 -4.58 18.26
C ASP A 540 2.69 -5.34 18.44
N GLN A 541 3.58 -4.83 19.30
CA GLN A 541 4.87 -5.44 19.60
C GLN A 541 4.74 -6.78 20.30
N PHE A 542 3.73 -6.97 21.15
CA PHE A 542 3.50 -8.26 21.77
C PHE A 542 3.11 -9.29 20.71
N LEU A 543 2.13 -8.95 19.86
CA LEU A 543 1.66 -9.82 18.77
C LEU A 543 2.82 -10.21 17.86
N PHE A 544 3.57 -9.24 17.37
CA PHE A 544 4.70 -9.49 16.48
C PHE A 544 5.83 -10.30 17.15
N ASN A 545 6.16 -10.02 18.42
CA ASN A 545 7.17 -10.78 19.16
C ASN A 545 6.76 -12.24 19.44
N GLN A 546 5.47 -12.58 19.35
CA GLN A 546 5.03 -13.97 19.37
C GLN A 546 5.04 -14.59 17.97
N ILE A 547 4.66 -13.83 16.93
CA ILE A 547 4.57 -14.29 15.55
C ILE A 547 5.95 -14.52 14.93
N ASN A 548 6.82 -13.51 14.94
CA ASN A 548 8.11 -13.53 14.25
C ASN A 548 8.98 -14.74 14.62
N PRO A 549 9.32 -15.03 15.90
CA PRO A 549 10.16 -16.19 16.21
C PRO A 549 9.48 -17.55 16.02
N ALA A 550 8.18 -17.58 15.74
CA ALA A 550 7.42 -18.82 15.56
C ALA A 550 7.27 -19.23 14.08
N ASP A 551 7.61 -18.36 13.14
CA ASP A 551 7.48 -18.56 11.68
C ASP A 551 6.15 -19.24 11.29
N PRO A 552 4.99 -18.70 11.70
CA PRO A 552 3.73 -19.40 11.48
C PRO A 552 3.34 -19.38 10.01
N THR A 553 2.96 -20.52 9.45
CA THR A 553 2.47 -20.61 8.07
C THR A 553 0.94 -20.49 7.96
N SER A 554 0.23 -20.36 9.07
CA SER A 554 -1.23 -20.25 9.12
C SER A 554 -1.68 -19.55 10.41
N PHE A 555 -2.92 -19.05 10.42
CA PHE A 555 -3.48 -18.38 11.58
C PHE A 555 -3.50 -19.29 12.82
N SER A 556 -3.84 -20.57 12.66
CA SER A 556 -3.80 -21.56 13.76
C SER A 556 -2.41 -21.73 14.39
N ALA A 557 -1.34 -21.63 13.58
CA ALA A 557 0.04 -21.66 14.06
C ALA A 557 0.40 -20.34 14.80
N ALA A 558 0.02 -19.20 14.23
CA ALA A 558 0.21 -17.88 14.84
C ALA A 558 -0.51 -17.79 16.20
N TRP A 559 -1.78 -18.21 16.24
CA TRP A 559 -2.55 -18.30 17.48
C TRP A 559 -1.88 -19.19 18.53
N SER A 560 -1.31 -20.32 18.10
CA SER A 560 -0.59 -21.21 19.01
C SER A 560 0.63 -20.55 19.67
N ALA A 561 1.32 -19.65 18.96
CA ALA A 561 2.41 -18.86 19.50
C ALA A 561 1.89 -17.73 20.41
N ILE A 562 0.92 -16.94 19.93
CA ILE A 562 0.32 -15.82 20.67
C ILE A 562 -0.22 -16.30 22.02
N ARG A 563 -1.04 -17.34 22.03
CA ARG A 563 -1.65 -17.88 23.27
C ARG A 563 -0.63 -18.38 24.29
N ALA A 564 0.58 -18.76 23.86
CA ALA A 564 1.62 -19.24 24.76
C ALA A 564 2.22 -18.11 25.61
N GLY A 565 2.16 -16.87 25.10
CA GLY A 565 2.61 -15.66 25.79
C GLY A 565 1.52 -14.96 26.62
N LEU A 566 0.25 -15.37 26.51
CA LEU A 566 -0.86 -14.71 27.19
C LEU A 566 -0.96 -15.08 28.68
N SER A 567 -1.41 -14.12 29.49
CA SER A 567 -1.94 -14.42 30.82
C SER A 567 -3.27 -15.19 30.71
N ASP A 568 -3.67 -15.90 31.76
CA ASP A 568 -4.94 -16.63 31.74
C ASP A 568 -6.16 -15.72 31.50
N ALA A 569 -6.12 -14.48 31.97
CA ALA A 569 -7.20 -13.51 31.75
C ALA A 569 -7.27 -13.07 30.28
N ASN A 570 -6.11 -12.73 29.68
CA ASN A 570 -6.05 -12.36 28.27
C ASN A 570 -6.37 -13.54 27.36
N LEU A 571 -6.02 -14.78 27.75
CA LEU A 571 -6.38 -15.98 27.00
C LEU A 571 -7.90 -16.14 26.88
N LEU A 572 -8.65 -15.83 27.94
CA LEU A 572 -10.11 -15.88 27.91
C LEU A 572 -10.69 -14.79 26.99
N GLY A 573 -10.23 -13.55 27.10
CA GLY A 573 -10.66 -12.46 26.21
C GLY A 573 -10.33 -12.74 24.74
N ALA A 574 -9.12 -13.21 24.44
CA ALA A 574 -8.74 -13.56 23.08
C ALA A 574 -9.59 -14.72 22.50
N ALA A 575 -10.05 -15.66 23.34
CA ALA A 575 -10.91 -16.75 22.92
C ALA A 575 -12.36 -16.30 22.61
N GLU A 576 -12.83 -15.22 23.23
CA GLU A 576 -14.13 -14.59 22.93
C GLU A 576 -14.10 -14.01 21.51
N VAL A 577 -13.05 -13.27 21.14
CA VAL A 577 -12.84 -12.76 19.77
C VAL A 577 -12.83 -13.89 18.73
N LEU A 578 -12.11 -14.99 18.98
CA LEU A 578 -12.12 -16.15 18.07
C LEU A 578 -13.51 -16.76 17.88
N THR A 579 -14.36 -16.68 18.90
CA THR A 579 -15.73 -17.20 18.84
C THR A 579 -16.61 -16.32 17.95
N ASP A 580 -16.42 -15.01 17.97
CA ASP A 580 -17.18 -14.05 17.16
C ASP A 580 -16.91 -14.18 15.66
N HIS A 581 -15.70 -14.64 15.33
CA HIS A 581 -15.30 -14.97 13.96
C HIS A 581 -15.50 -16.44 13.60
N PHE A 582 -16.18 -17.23 14.44
CA PHE A 582 -16.41 -18.67 14.22
C PHE A 582 -15.12 -19.47 13.96
N VAL A 583 -13.99 -19.05 14.54
CA VAL A 583 -12.75 -19.82 14.55
C VAL A 583 -12.70 -20.80 15.74
N GLY A 584 -13.46 -20.48 16.79
CA GLY A 584 -13.64 -21.33 17.97
C GLY A 584 -15.10 -21.60 18.34
N PRO A 585 -15.35 -22.60 19.21
CA PRO A 585 -16.70 -22.98 19.61
C PRO A 585 -17.33 -21.95 20.55
N ALA A 586 -18.62 -21.64 20.31
CA ALA A 586 -19.40 -20.78 21.19
C ALA A 586 -20.12 -21.59 22.27
N ILE A 587 -19.86 -21.33 23.55
CA ILE A 587 -20.54 -22.02 24.65
C ILE A 587 -22.02 -21.61 24.71
N ASN A 588 -22.93 -22.59 24.67
CA ASN A 588 -24.38 -22.40 24.79
C ASN A 588 -24.87 -22.66 26.23
N SER A 589 -24.21 -23.57 26.96
CA SER A 589 -24.52 -23.89 28.34
C SER A 589 -23.25 -24.35 29.07
N PRO A 590 -23.07 -23.95 30.34
CA PRO A 590 -23.90 -23.01 31.08
C PRO A 590 -23.72 -21.57 30.57
N ALA A 591 -24.57 -20.65 31.01
CA ALA A 591 -24.46 -19.25 30.63
C ALA A 591 -23.05 -18.71 30.92
N GLU A 592 -22.62 -17.71 30.15
CA GLU A 592 -21.36 -17.02 30.35
C GLU A 592 -21.17 -16.60 31.82
N ASN A 593 -19.96 -16.73 32.35
CA ASN A 593 -19.60 -16.47 33.76
C ASN A 593 -20.32 -17.36 34.80
N ALA A 594 -21.05 -18.40 34.39
CA ALA A 594 -21.65 -19.33 35.33
C ALA A 594 -20.59 -20.17 36.06
N ILE A 595 -20.73 -20.26 37.38
CA ILE A 595 -19.87 -21.14 38.19
C ILE A 595 -20.22 -22.60 37.88
N VAL A 596 -19.25 -23.34 37.34
CA VAL A 596 -19.34 -24.78 37.08
C VAL A 596 -18.86 -25.57 38.28
N SER A 597 -19.63 -26.59 38.67
CA SER A 597 -19.25 -27.56 39.71
C SER A 597 -19.81 -28.94 39.38
N PRO A 598 -19.31 -30.03 39.98
CA PRO A 598 -19.87 -31.37 39.76
C PRO A 598 -21.38 -31.49 40.03
N SER A 599 -21.94 -30.61 40.87
CA SER A 599 -23.35 -30.60 41.28
C SER A 599 -24.20 -29.49 40.67
N ASN A 600 -23.62 -28.54 39.93
CA ASN A 600 -24.33 -27.39 39.37
C ASN A 600 -23.67 -26.94 38.07
N ASN A 601 -24.45 -26.60 37.05
CA ASN A 601 -23.95 -26.20 35.72
C ASN A 601 -22.99 -27.24 35.09
N ASN A 602 -23.23 -28.53 35.34
CA ASN A 602 -22.36 -29.64 34.93
C ASN A 602 -22.67 -30.20 33.53
N ASN A 603 -23.65 -29.65 32.83
CA ASN A 603 -23.94 -29.97 31.43
C ASN A 603 -23.40 -28.85 30.53
N LEU A 604 -22.36 -29.20 29.78
CA LEU A 604 -21.73 -28.31 28.80
C LEU A 604 -22.34 -28.56 27.42
N SER A 605 -22.67 -27.49 26.72
CA SER A 605 -23.03 -27.53 25.31
C SER A 605 -22.45 -26.33 24.60
N TRP A 606 -22.12 -26.48 23.33
CA TRP A 606 -21.53 -25.44 22.50
C TRP A 606 -22.01 -25.56 21.05
N THR A 607 -21.88 -24.47 20.31
CA THR A 607 -21.96 -24.41 18.86
C THR A 607 -20.56 -24.62 18.32
N ARG A 608 -20.41 -25.38 17.23
CA ARG A 608 -19.09 -25.79 16.72
C ARG A 608 -18.13 -24.64 16.44
N GLY A 609 -18.62 -23.54 15.84
CA GLY A 609 -17.83 -22.39 15.39
C GLY A 609 -16.53 -22.80 14.69
N ALA A 610 -16.64 -23.38 13.49
CA ALA A 610 -15.50 -23.97 12.76
C ALA A 610 -15.44 -23.49 11.30
N GLY A 611 -15.60 -22.18 11.11
CA GLY A 611 -15.62 -21.51 9.82
C GLY A 611 -16.93 -21.65 9.04
N CYS A 612 -16.93 -21.07 7.84
CA CYS A 612 -18.08 -21.04 6.96
C CYS A 612 -18.25 -22.31 6.10
N SER A 613 -17.19 -23.11 5.93
CA SER A 613 -17.30 -24.40 5.23
C SER A 613 -18.11 -25.44 6.01
N SER A 614 -18.87 -26.25 5.28
CA SER A 614 -19.56 -27.43 5.84
C SER A 614 -18.77 -28.74 5.66
N VAL A 615 -17.63 -28.67 4.95
CA VAL A 615 -16.83 -29.83 4.54
C VAL A 615 -15.82 -30.23 5.61
N TYR A 616 -15.30 -29.27 6.37
CA TYR A 616 -14.26 -29.50 7.36
C TYR A 616 -14.87 -29.57 8.77
N ASP A 617 -14.60 -30.68 9.47
CA ASP A 617 -15.19 -30.97 10.77
C ASP A 617 -14.45 -30.25 11.90
N GLY A 618 -15.21 -29.57 12.77
CA GLY A 618 -14.74 -28.98 14.02
C GLY A 618 -15.11 -29.85 15.22
N ASP A 619 -14.93 -31.16 15.15
CA ASP A 619 -15.53 -32.10 16.12
C ASP A 619 -14.62 -32.42 17.33
N GLY A 620 -13.42 -31.83 17.38
CA GLY A 620 -12.42 -32.08 18.42
C GLY A 620 -12.10 -30.84 19.24
N PHE A 621 -12.48 -30.82 20.51
CA PHE A 621 -12.18 -29.70 21.42
C PHE A 621 -11.49 -30.16 22.70
N THR A 622 -10.59 -29.31 23.22
CA THR A 622 -10.05 -29.44 24.57
C THR A 622 -10.79 -28.48 25.49
N ILE A 623 -11.41 -29.01 26.54
CA ILE A 623 -12.14 -28.20 27.52
C ILE A 623 -11.19 -27.87 28.68
N ARG A 624 -10.88 -26.58 28.85
CA ARG A 624 -10.11 -26.09 30.01
C ARG A 624 -11.03 -25.37 30.98
N PHE A 625 -10.86 -25.67 32.27
CA PHE A 625 -11.59 -25.00 33.35
C PHE A 625 -10.68 -24.00 34.05
N PHE A 626 -11.19 -22.83 34.36
CA PHE A 626 -10.45 -21.76 35.03
C PHE A 626 -11.12 -21.39 36.36
N ARG A 627 -10.32 -20.95 37.34
CA ARG A 627 -10.84 -20.47 38.63
C ARG A 627 -11.48 -19.10 38.44
N ALA A 628 -12.76 -18.97 38.76
CA ALA A 628 -13.47 -17.68 38.67
C ALA A 628 -12.82 -16.53 39.46
N SER A 629 -12.03 -16.82 40.50
CA SER A 629 -11.44 -15.79 41.37
C SER A 629 -10.16 -15.15 40.81
N ASN A 630 -9.43 -15.85 39.95
CA ASN A 630 -8.10 -15.42 39.50
C ASN A 630 -7.71 -15.96 38.12
N SER A 631 -8.67 -16.50 37.38
CA SER A 631 -8.51 -17.12 36.07
C SER A 631 -7.49 -18.25 35.98
N ALA A 632 -6.92 -18.73 37.09
CA ALA A 632 -5.89 -19.78 37.03
C ALA A 632 -6.49 -21.12 36.53
N PRO A 633 -5.79 -21.90 35.68
CA PRO A 633 -6.29 -23.17 35.19
C PRO A 633 -6.51 -24.17 36.34
N LEU A 634 -7.62 -24.89 36.27
CA LEU A 634 -8.04 -25.94 37.19
C LEU A 634 -7.78 -27.32 36.61
N LEU A 635 -8.20 -27.54 35.37
CA LEU A 635 -8.17 -28.80 34.64
C LEU A 635 -8.03 -28.52 33.14
N SER A 636 -7.33 -29.38 32.41
CA SER A 636 -7.18 -29.36 30.95
C SER A 636 -7.48 -30.72 30.35
#